data_AF-A0A1W9KPE3-F1
#
_entry.id   AF-A0A1W9KPE3-F1
#
_cell.length_a   1.000
_cell.length_b   1.000
_cell.length_c   1.000
_cell.angle_alpha   90.00
_cell.angle_beta   90.00
_cell.angle_gamma   90.00
#
_symmetry.space_group_name_H-M   'P 1'
#
loop_
_entity.id
_entity.type
_entity.pdbx_description
1 polymer ?
#
loop_
_entity_poly.entity_id
_entity_poly.type
_entity_poly.pdbx_seq_one_letter_code
_entity_poly.pdbx_strand_id
1 'polypeptide(L)'
;MSIGKKIGDDLYVHLAGLSEATCEKFRDFVNNALKEIDSTSEISPNVIKINQRTGRLSLLSYAGFDEAPFPELVASWTFAPGRSDAPSFRTYTSSLNPPILHRKELLVPLSHPNRDQWITCTKTAEELGLFEDTVTIGFRLNWQRAIASKGYHLVGYDFHPLGNVSQEEHRGSEVPVSTVQRHLTALSRTNLSAPVQILLRHGLLEPGQTFFDYGCGRGGDVDALKANGIFANGWDPHYANDQTLTESDAVNLGFVINVIEDPAERIEAILKAFSLSRQVMSIGVMLYGPETPGKPYGDGFITSRGTFQKYFSQPELKDYIEHVLHEEVFMVGPGIALVFKNKNTQQRFAVGRYRTSNVALRLLTANRPRVSRDPIEAAHRRNANRKSLADQKFEVIKPHLDSLWAVCLELGRFPERDEVVSLEAISNAKISLGSALRQITDRYDLELLKSARSTRKNDLLLFFAMQQFSHRPAFKTLETRLQRDIKAFFGDYSQAQRDGMKLLRDAANPTMIRNACVFAAEHGLGFLNGDESLLLHISLVERLPVILRAYVACGLILYDAVSEVQLVKIHINSGKLTLQEYEDFDVSPVPILTKRIKVNIRKQDYEIYEYGSPQYPKQMLAWKSRFINEDTQGFASQQAFDEQLESMGFIPDPVHGHFPESMLKSMELMRLSIKNHKLVASDIFPDLDQRCGFNLTYRHFIECGETQERTKIANLPLKVQTYNALNELATKLLDPIIEYFGAIRLTYGFCSLELSKQIHSRVAPKLDQHAAHEVGKNGKPICSRLGAACDFIVEDENMREVADWVIANLPFDRLYFYGDDRPIHLSVGPQNSRAAFRLQKTSSGATVPRPYVAGP
;
A
#
# COMPACT_ATOMS: atom_id res chain seq x y z
N MET A 1 12.25 7.86 -32.61
CA MET A 1 13.44 7.83 -31.71
C MET A 1 14.00 6.42 -31.73
N SER A 2 15.31 6.26 -31.92
CA SER A 2 16.01 4.97 -31.95
C SER A 2 16.56 4.53 -30.58
N ILE A 3 16.46 5.38 -29.55
CA ILE A 3 17.02 5.18 -28.21
C ILE A 3 15.92 5.38 -27.17
N GLY A 4 15.94 4.57 -26.13
CA GLY A 4 15.05 4.66 -24.98
C GLY A 4 14.22 3.41 -24.76
N LYS A 5 13.80 3.23 -23.50
CA LYS A 5 12.94 2.13 -23.08
C LYS A 5 11.48 2.60 -23.08
N LYS A 6 10.62 1.93 -23.83
CA LYS A 6 9.17 2.17 -23.83
C LYS A 6 8.47 1.21 -22.86
N ILE A 7 7.63 1.76 -21.98
CA ILE A 7 6.76 1.03 -21.05
C ILE A 7 5.37 1.66 -21.15
N GLY A 8 4.42 0.98 -21.78
CA GLY A 8 3.12 1.58 -22.09
C GLY A 8 3.28 2.86 -22.93
N ASP A 9 2.69 3.96 -22.45
CA ASP A 9 2.81 5.29 -23.04
C ASP A 9 4.09 6.04 -22.62
N ASP A 10 4.85 5.52 -21.66
CA ASP A 10 6.04 6.19 -21.13
C ASP A 10 7.30 5.79 -21.89
N LEU A 11 8.09 6.79 -22.28
CA LEU A 11 9.41 6.63 -22.87
C LEU A 11 10.48 7.13 -21.89
N TYR A 12 11.46 6.28 -21.60
CA TYR A 12 12.58 6.57 -20.71
C TYR A 12 13.88 6.70 -21.51
N VAL A 13 14.64 7.78 -21.30
CA VAL A 13 15.90 8.06 -22.01
C VAL A 13 16.91 8.65 -21.03
N HIS A 14 18.17 8.22 -21.07
CA HIS A 14 19.24 8.86 -20.30
C HIS A 14 19.62 10.22 -20.91
N LEU A 15 19.99 11.21 -20.09
CA LEU A 15 20.34 12.56 -20.56
C LEU A 15 21.47 12.55 -21.61
N ALA A 16 22.46 11.66 -21.47
CA ALA A 16 23.54 11.53 -22.44
C ALA A 16 23.05 11.11 -23.85
N GLY A 17 21.89 10.45 -23.96
CA GLY A 17 21.26 10.08 -25.22
C GLY A 17 20.37 11.17 -25.82
N LEU A 18 20.21 12.32 -25.15
CA LEU A 18 19.33 13.41 -25.61
C LEU A 18 19.82 14.03 -26.93
N SER A 19 21.14 14.09 -27.15
CA SER A 19 21.74 14.58 -28.40
C SER A 19 21.42 13.72 -29.62
N GLU A 20 21.23 12.41 -29.41
CA GLU A 20 20.86 11.45 -30.44
C GLU A 20 19.33 11.39 -30.69
N ALA A 21 18.54 12.15 -29.93
CA ALA A 21 17.10 12.25 -30.14
C ALA A 21 16.78 13.05 -31.42
N THR A 22 16.09 12.39 -32.36
CA THR A 22 15.77 12.93 -33.69
C THR A 22 14.78 14.10 -33.71
N CYS A 23 14.17 14.46 -32.57
CA CYS A 23 13.14 15.50 -32.49
C CYS A 23 13.67 16.75 -31.76
N GLU A 24 13.85 17.85 -32.50
CA GLU A 24 14.34 19.13 -31.96
C GLU A 24 13.42 19.75 -30.91
N LYS A 25 12.10 19.76 -31.17
CA LYS A 25 11.10 20.24 -30.20
C LYS A 25 11.17 19.51 -28.85
N PHE A 26 11.46 18.21 -28.86
CA PHE A 26 11.62 17.44 -27.63
C PHE A 26 12.90 17.82 -26.87
N ARG A 27 14.02 18.04 -27.59
CA ARG A 27 15.28 18.49 -26.98
C ARG A 27 15.11 19.85 -26.31
N ASP A 28 14.48 20.81 -26.98
CA ASP A 28 14.24 22.14 -26.43
C ASP A 28 13.33 22.10 -25.20
N PHE A 29 12.27 21.27 -25.26
CA PHE A 29 11.36 21.07 -24.14
C PHE A 29 12.08 20.55 -22.88
N VAL A 30 12.96 19.55 -23.04
CA VAL A 30 13.76 19.01 -21.93
C VAL A 30 14.79 20.02 -21.42
N ASN A 31 15.47 20.74 -22.32
CA ASN A 31 16.47 21.75 -21.94
C ASN A 31 15.86 22.91 -21.14
N ASN A 32 14.65 23.35 -21.51
CA ASN A 32 13.93 24.37 -20.74
C ASN A 32 13.53 23.84 -19.36
N ALA A 33 13.04 22.61 -19.29
CA ALA A 33 12.70 21.95 -18.03
C ALA A 33 13.93 21.78 -17.10
N LEU A 34 15.11 21.51 -17.65
CA LEU A 34 16.37 21.45 -16.90
C LEU A 34 16.74 22.82 -16.32
N LYS A 35 16.57 23.91 -17.07
CA LYS A 35 16.89 25.27 -16.57
C LYS A 35 16.02 25.70 -15.38
N GLU A 36 14.77 25.25 -15.33
CA GLU A 36 13.85 25.60 -14.23
C GLU A 36 14.25 25.01 -12.88
N ILE A 37 14.94 23.86 -12.87
CA ILE A 37 15.35 23.19 -11.64
C ILE A 37 16.76 23.60 -11.16
N ASP A 38 17.53 24.28 -12.00
CA ASP A 38 19.00 24.40 -11.89
C ASP A 38 19.49 25.61 -11.07
N SER A 39 18.75 26.05 -10.05
CA SER A 39 19.16 27.25 -9.28
C SER A 39 19.71 27.00 -7.87
N THR A 40 19.52 25.81 -7.25
CA THR A 40 19.91 25.62 -5.82
C THR A 40 20.13 24.17 -5.33
N SER A 41 19.97 23.11 -6.14
CA SER A 41 19.93 21.72 -5.62
C SER A 41 21.24 20.94 -5.82
N GLU A 42 21.69 20.19 -4.78
CA GLU A 42 22.84 19.26 -4.88
C GLU A 42 22.53 18.01 -5.73
N ILE A 43 21.26 17.76 -6.06
CA ILE A 43 20.81 16.56 -6.78
C ILE A 43 20.51 16.92 -8.24
N SER A 44 21.23 16.31 -9.18
CA SER A 44 21.01 16.48 -10.62
C SER A 44 20.28 15.27 -11.24
N PRO A 45 19.34 15.48 -12.18
CA PRO A 45 18.71 14.38 -12.90
C PRO A 45 19.67 13.74 -13.90
N ASN A 46 19.44 12.46 -14.23
CA ASN A 46 20.18 11.73 -15.27
C ASN A 46 19.27 10.95 -16.23
N VAL A 47 17.98 10.80 -15.91
CA VAL A 47 17.00 10.11 -16.75
C VAL A 47 15.79 11.00 -17.01
N ILE A 48 15.32 11.00 -18.25
CA ILE A 48 14.07 11.61 -18.71
C ILE A 48 13.01 10.52 -18.80
N LYS A 49 11.80 10.80 -18.31
CA LYS A 49 10.59 10.01 -18.54
C LYS A 49 9.55 10.93 -19.20
N ILE A 50 9.07 10.59 -20.39
CA ILE A 50 7.98 11.33 -21.05
C ILE A 50 6.80 10.40 -21.35
N ASN A 51 5.61 10.81 -20.94
CA ASN A 51 4.39 10.14 -21.34
C ASN A 51 3.96 10.67 -22.71
N GLN A 52 4.03 9.81 -23.74
CA GLN A 52 3.78 10.21 -25.13
C GLN A 52 2.31 10.58 -25.40
N ARG A 53 1.37 10.06 -24.58
CA ARG A 53 -0.07 10.32 -24.72
C ARG A 53 -0.48 11.64 -24.07
N THR A 54 -0.04 11.87 -22.84
CA THR A 54 -0.43 13.05 -22.04
C THR A 54 0.52 14.22 -22.18
N GLY A 55 1.76 14.00 -22.63
CA GLY A 55 2.81 15.03 -22.66
C GLY A 55 3.44 15.33 -21.30
N ARG A 56 3.10 14.57 -20.24
CA ARG A 56 3.72 14.69 -18.91
C ARG A 56 5.21 14.35 -18.99
N LEU A 57 6.06 15.26 -18.50
CA LEU A 57 7.51 15.11 -18.44
C LEU A 57 7.95 14.93 -16.99
N SER A 58 8.82 13.94 -16.74
CA SER A 58 9.50 13.78 -15.47
C SER A 58 11.01 13.70 -15.68
N LEU A 59 11.76 14.42 -14.84
CA LEU A 59 13.21 14.31 -14.71
C LEU A 59 13.51 13.47 -13.46
N LEU A 60 14.35 12.47 -13.60
CA LEU A 60 14.62 11.44 -12.59
C LEU A 60 16.12 11.43 -12.29
N SER A 61 16.48 11.40 -11.00
CA SER A 61 17.87 11.26 -10.55
C SER A 61 18.05 9.89 -9.92
N TYR A 62 18.82 9.02 -10.59
CA TYR A 62 19.21 7.72 -10.07
C TYR A 62 20.64 7.76 -9.53
N ALA A 63 20.84 7.41 -8.26
CA ALA A 63 22.16 7.45 -7.63
C ALA A 63 23.08 6.34 -8.14
N GLY A 64 24.34 6.68 -8.44
CA GLY A 64 25.34 5.74 -8.94
C GLY A 64 24.89 5.04 -10.23
N PHE A 65 24.32 5.79 -11.17
CA PHE A 65 23.71 5.25 -12.39
C PHE A 65 24.65 4.30 -13.14
N ASP A 66 25.94 4.64 -13.21
CA ASP A 66 26.94 3.83 -13.91
C ASP A 66 27.41 2.64 -13.06
N GLU A 67 27.59 2.84 -11.75
CA GLU A 67 28.23 1.88 -10.86
C GLU A 67 27.27 0.82 -10.31
N ALA A 68 26.07 1.22 -9.89
CA ALA A 68 25.13 0.34 -9.21
C ALA A 68 24.38 -0.55 -10.22
N PRO A 69 24.25 -1.87 -9.98
CA PRO A 69 23.56 -2.79 -10.91
C PRO A 69 22.11 -2.38 -11.17
N PHE A 70 21.42 -1.98 -10.10
CA PHE A 70 20.04 -1.53 -10.08
C PHE A 70 19.98 -0.21 -9.30
N PRO A 71 20.27 0.95 -9.95
CA PRO A 71 20.43 2.20 -9.23
C PRO A 71 19.11 2.67 -8.63
N GLU A 72 19.19 3.24 -7.42
CA GLU A 72 18.04 3.73 -6.63
C GLU A 72 17.66 5.14 -7.09
N LEU A 73 16.36 5.41 -7.24
CA LEU A 73 15.85 6.75 -7.51
C LEU A 73 15.98 7.60 -6.24
N VAL A 74 16.66 8.74 -6.32
CA VAL A 74 16.83 9.67 -5.19
C VAL A 74 15.93 10.89 -5.28
N ALA A 75 15.59 11.33 -6.49
CA ALA A 75 14.70 12.47 -6.69
C ALA A 75 13.95 12.39 -8.02
N SER A 76 12.79 13.04 -8.07
CA SER A 76 11.99 13.23 -9.28
C SER A 76 11.37 14.61 -9.33
N TRP A 77 11.40 15.24 -10.51
CA TRP A 77 10.66 16.46 -10.83
C TRP A 77 9.63 16.11 -11.89
N THR A 78 8.35 16.40 -11.65
CA THR A 78 7.26 16.10 -12.58
C THR A 78 6.56 17.36 -13.02
N PHE A 79 6.35 17.45 -14.31
CA PHE A 79 5.83 18.60 -15.01
C PHE A 79 4.49 18.27 -15.67
N ALA A 80 3.47 19.06 -15.36
CA ALA A 80 2.13 18.87 -15.90
C ALA A 80 2.08 19.09 -17.43
N PRO A 81 1.16 18.42 -18.15
CA PRO A 81 0.91 18.72 -19.57
C PRO A 81 0.59 20.21 -19.81
N GLY A 82 1.16 20.83 -20.86
CA GLY A 82 0.80 22.19 -21.32
C GLY A 82 1.35 23.39 -20.50
N ARG A 83 2.03 23.14 -19.39
CA ARG A 83 2.81 24.02 -18.47
C ARG A 83 2.55 25.55 -18.42
N SER A 84 2.06 25.97 -17.24
CA SER A 84 2.21 27.33 -16.67
C SER A 84 2.79 27.33 -15.23
N ASP A 85 2.81 26.18 -14.55
CA ASP A 85 3.17 26.04 -13.14
C ASP A 85 4.55 25.39 -12.89
N ALA A 86 5.07 25.59 -11.67
CA ALA A 86 6.31 24.99 -11.18
C ALA A 86 6.25 23.44 -11.12
N PRO A 87 7.39 22.73 -11.25
CA PRO A 87 7.45 21.29 -11.06
C PRO A 87 6.91 20.84 -9.70
N SER A 88 6.26 19.68 -9.67
CA SER A 88 6.16 18.88 -8.45
C SER A 88 7.50 18.19 -8.21
N PHE A 89 8.08 18.38 -7.02
CA PHE A 89 9.32 17.74 -6.60
C PHE A 89 9.05 16.62 -5.58
N ARG A 90 9.81 15.53 -5.67
CA ARG A 90 9.82 14.45 -4.67
C ARG A 90 11.23 13.90 -4.46
N THR A 91 11.62 13.70 -3.21
CA THR A 91 12.87 13.04 -2.79
C THR A 91 12.61 11.70 -2.11
N TYR A 92 13.50 10.74 -2.32
CA TYR A 92 13.46 9.39 -1.76
C TYR A 92 14.65 9.12 -0.82
N THR A 93 15.45 10.13 -0.50
CA THR A 93 16.67 9.98 0.31
C THR A 93 16.41 9.42 1.72
N SER A 94 15.21 9.59 2.26
CA SER A 94 14.79 9.05 3.56
C SER A 94 13.96 7.77 3.48
N SER A 95 13.79 7.22 2.27
CA SER A 95 13.01 6.01 1.99
C SER A 95 13.74 4.74 2.43
N LEU A 96 13.04 3.80 3.06
CA LEU A 96 13.56 2.45 3.28
C LEU A 96 13.36 1.56 2.04
N ASN A 97 12.45 1.94 1.15
CA ASN A 97 12.10 1.16 -0.02
C ASN A 97 12.07 2.02 -1.30
N PRO A 98 13.17 2.73 -1.67
CA PRO A 98 13.15 3.60 -2.84
C PRO A 98 12.91 2.81 -4.14
N PRO A 99 12.33 3.46 -5.18
CA PRO A 99 12.24 2.87 -6.51
C PRO A 99 13.62 2.54 -7.09
N ILE A 100 13.72 1.49 -7.89
CA ILE A 100 14.98 1.07 -8.54
C ILE A 100 14.84 0.92 -10.06
N LEU A 101 15.93 1.16 -10.77
CA LEU A 101 15.99 0.99 -12.23
C LEU A 101 16.54 -0.40 -12.58
N HIS A 102 15.74 -1.20 -13.28
CA HIS A 102 16.12 -2.57 -13.62
C HIS A 102 16.94 -2.71 -14.89
N ARG A 103 16.55 -1.99 -15.96
CA ARG A 103 17.11 -2.15 -17.31
C ARG A 103 17.72 -0.86 -17.83
N LYS A 104 18.79 -0.40 -17.20
CA LYS A 104 19.49 0.86 -17.53
C LYS A 104 20.21 0.80 -18.88
N GLU A 105 20.57 -0.38 -19.35
CA GLU A 105 21.16 -0.65 -20.68
C GLU A 105 20.26 -0.25 -21.86
N LEU A 106 18.95 -0.14 -21.63
CA LEU A 106 17.97 0.28 -22.63
C LEU A 106 17.80 1.81 -22.71
N LEU A 107 18.34 2.55 -21.74
CA LEU A 107 18.20 4.00 -21.65
C LEU A 107 19.39 4.75 -22.29
N VAL A 108 20.50 4.06 -22.52
CA VAL A 108 21.76 4.64 -23.04
C VAL A 108 22.01 4.26 -24.51
N PRO A 109 22.86 5.01 -25.23
CA PRO A 109 23.29 4.64 -26.58
C PRO A 109 24.00 3.27 -26.64
N LEU A 110 24.00 2.64 -27.82
CA LEU A 110 24.67 1.36 -28.04
C LEU A 110 26.18 1.42 -27.80
N SER A 111 26.79 2.60 -27.94
CA SER A 111 28.22 2.86 -27.74
C SER A 111 28.64 3.02 -26.26
N HIS A 112 27.70 2.91 -25.31
CA HIS A 112 27.99 3.15 -23.91
C HIS A 112 28.95 2.08 -23.31
N PRO A 113 30.05 2.45 -22.64
CA PRO A 113 31.15 1.54 -22.29
C PRO A 113 30.75 0.40 -21.34
N ASN A 114 29.82 0.66 -20.41
CA ASN A 114 29.38 -0.33 -19.42
C ASN A 114 28.17 -1.17 -19.88
N ARG A 115 27.66 -0.95 -21.10
CA ARG A 115 26.37 -1.51 -21.55
C ARG A 115 26.33 -3.04 -21.57
N ASP A 116 27.41 -3.68 -22.03
CA ASP A 116 27.46 -5.14 -22.15
C ASP A 116 27.46 -5.85 -20.80
N GLN A 117 28.12 -5.25 -19.79
CA GLN A 117 28.07 -5.75 -18.41
C GLN A 117 26.64 -5.70 -17.87
N TRP A 118 25.92 -4.61 -18.13
CA TRP A 118 24.55 -4.45 -17.67
C TRP A 118 23.60 -5.45 -18.35
N ILE A 119 23.76 -5.69 -19.66
CA ILE A 119 23.01 -6.73 -20.39
C ILE A 119 23.24 -8.11 -19.77
N THR A 120 24.49 -8.42 -19.39
CA THR A 120 24.81 -9.72 -18.79
C THR A 120 24.11 -9.90 -17.44
N CYS A 121 24.12 -8.86 -16.60
CA CYS A 121 23.43 -8.85 -15.31
C CYS A 121 21.91 -8.99 -15.49
N THR A 122 21.29 -8.22 -16.38
CA THR A 122 19.84 -8.29 -16.60
C THR A 122 19.40 -9.60 -17.23
N LYS A 123 20.20 -10.17 -18.14
CA LYS A 123 19.97 -11.51 -18.69
C LYS A 123 20.04 -12.59 -17.63
N THR A 124 21.02 -12.52 -16.72
CA THR A 124 21.10 -13.47 -15.59
C THR A 124 19.85 -13.36 -14.71
N ALA A 125 19.40 -12.14 -14.40
CA ALA A 125 18.18 -11.92 -13.64
C ALA A 125 16.90 -12.46 -14.35
N GLU A 126 16.84 -12.37 -15.68
CA GLU A 126 15.79 -13.01 -16.50
C GLU A 126 15.83 -14.53 -16.38
N GLU A 127 17.00 -15.14 -16.52
CA GLU A 127 17.19 -16.59 -16.44
C GLU A 127 16.84 -17.14 -15.04
N LEU A 128 17.03 -16.34 -13.98
CA LEU A 128 16.60 -16.66 -12.61
C LEU A 128 15.09 -16.44 -12.36
N GLY A 129 14.34 -15.97 -13.36
CA GLY A 129 12.90 -15.71 -13.25
C GLY A 129 12.56 -14.49 -12.39
N LEU A 130 13.48 -13.55 -12.19
CA LEU A 130 13.24 -12.36 -11.35
C LEU A 130 12.31 -11.32 -12.00
N PHE A 131 12.06 -11.43 -13.30
CA PHE A 131 11.15 -10.55 -14.05
C PHE A 131 9.76 -11.15 -14.30
N GLU A 132 9.40 -12.28 -13.66
CA GLU A 132 8.08 -12.91 -13.83
C GLU A 132 6.93 -12.04 -13.27
N ASP A 133 7.14 -11.40 -12.11
CA ASP A 133 6.21 -10.42 -11.52
C ASP A 133 6.80 -9.00 -11.58
N THR A 134 6.66 -8.33 -12.72
CA THR A 134 7.22 -6.99 -12.93
C THR A 134 6.54 -5.89 -12.12
N VAL A 135 5.38 -6.16 -11.51
CA VAL A 135 4.59 -5.15 -10.78
C VAL A 135 5.22 -4.81 -9.44
N THR A 136 5.68 -5.82 -8.71
CA THR A 136 6.12 -5.65 -7.32
C THR A 136 7.60 -5.30 -7.20
N ILE A 137 8.43 -5.69 -8.17
CA ILE A 137 9.89 -5.58 -8.13
C ILE A 137 10.44 -4.15 -8.27
N GLY A 138 9.61 -3.17 -8.62
CA GLY A 138 9.99 -1.77 -8.85
C GLY A 138 10.69 -1.06 -7.68
N PHE A 139 10.68 -1.66 -6.49
CA PHE A 139 11.18 -1.09 -5.25
C PHE A 139 12.23 -1.98 -4.60
N ARG A 140 13.19 -1.36 -3.90
CA ARG A 140 14.39 -2.05 -3.41
C ARG A 140 14.12 -3.25 -2.49
N LEU A 141 13.28 -3.11 -1.47
CA LEU A 141 12.96 -4.20 -0.54
C LEU A 141 12.17 -5.30 -1.24
N ASN A 142 11.28 -4.94 -2.18
CA ASN A 142 10.55 -5.91 -2.99
C ASN A 142 11.52 -6.70 -3.89
N TRP A 143 12.48 -6.02 -4.52
CA TRP A 143 13.53 -6.66 -5.33
C TRP A 143 14.40 -7.60 -4.50
N GLN A 144 14.84 -7.17 -3.31
CA GLN A 144 15.61 -8.01 -2.40
C GLN A 144 14.82 -9.28 -1.97
N ARG A 145 13.53 -9.14 -1.68
CA ARG A 145 12.65 -10.27 -1.37
C ARG A 145 12.47 -11.21 -2.57
N ALA A 146 12.36 -10.67 -3.79
CA ALA A 146 12.26 -11.47 -5.01
C ALA A 146 13.54 -12.26 -5.28
N ILE A 147 14.71 -11.65 -5.07
CA ILE A 147 16.00 -12.35 -5.19
C ILE A 147 16.11 -13.45 -4.13
N ALA A 148 15.76 -13.13 -2.88
CA ALA A 148 15.80 -14.09 -1.77
C ALA A 148 14.82 -15.26 -1.96
N SER A 149 13.61 -15.02 -2.48
CA SER A 149 12.62 -16.08 -2.72
C SER A 149 13.04 -17.05 -3.83
N LYS A 150 13.90 -16.61 -4.76
CA LYS A 150 14.55 -17.47 -5.74
C LYS A 150 15.81 -18.15 -5.19
N GLY A 151 16.17 -17.93 -3.92
CA GLY A 151 17.30 -18.57 -3.26
C GLY A 151 18.65 -17.88 -3.46
N TYR A 152 18.66 -16.58 -3.81
CA TYR A 152 19.89 -15.83 -4.09
C TYR A 152 20.03 -14.57 -3.21
N HIS A 153 21.20 -13.94 -3.25
CA HIS A 153 21.44 -12.56 -2.84
C HIS A 153 22.38 -11.90 -3.86
N LEU A 154 22.28 -10.58 -4.03
CA LEU A 154 23.07 -9.82 -5.01
C LEU A 154 24.31 -9.20 -4.35
N VAL A 155 25.49 -9.44 -4.92
CA VAL A 155 26.75 -8.79 -4.53
C VAL A 155 27.40 -8.18 -5.77
N GLY A 156 27.46 -6.84 -5.85
CA GLY A 156 27.89 -6.18 -7.08
C GLY A 156 26.93 -6.51 -8.22
N TYR A 157 27.43 -7.09 -9.31
CA TYR A 157 26.62 -7.51 -10.46
C TYR A 157 26.28 -9.02 -10.45
N ASP A 158 26.70 -9.75 -9.43
CA ASP A 158 26.64 -11.21 -9.38
C ASP A 158 25.60 -11.71 -8.38
N PHE A 159 24.79 -12.70 -8.79
CA PHE A 159 23.80 -13.38 -7.96
C PHE A 159 24.42 -14.60 -7.28
N HIS A 160 24.54 -14.57 -5.95
CA HIS A 160 25.10 -15.64 -5.15
C HIS A 160 23.99 -16.45 -4.46
N PRO A 161 24.04 -17.79 -4.48
CA PRO A 161 23.07 -18.61 -3.74
C PRO A 161 23.08 -18.30 -2.24
N LEU A 162 21.90 -18.25 -1.62
CA LEU A 162 21.74 -18.28 -0.17
C LEU A 162 22.04 -19.72 0.27
N GLY A 163 23.13 -19.92 1.01
CA GLY A 163 23.51 -21.24 1.52
C GLY A 163 22.38 -21.88 2.34
N ASN A 164 22.11 -23.17 2.09
CA ASN A 164 21.03 -23.93 2.72
C ASN A 164 21.11 -23.88 4.26
N VAL A 165 20.12 -23.25 4.89
CA VAL A 165 19.69 -23.61 6.25
C VAL A 165 18.32 -24.27 6.09
N SER A 166 18.28 -25.57 6.35
CA SER A 166 17.11 -26.44 6.31
C SER A 166 16.04 -25.98 7.30
N GLN A 167 14.81 -25.78 6.83
CA GLN A 167 13.62 -25.73 7.69
C GLN A 167 12.66 -26.86 7.30
N GLU A 168 12.26 -27.59 8.34
CA GLU A 168 11.42 -28.78 8.32
C GLU A 168 9.95 -28.44 8.03
N GLU A 169 9.31 -29.35 7.32
CA GLU A 169 7.89 -29.38 7.03
C GLU A 169 7.08 -29.80 8.27
N HIS A 170 5.95 -29.13 8.55
CA HIS A 170 4.90 -29.72 9.38
C HIS A 170 3.57 -29.84 8.61
N ARG A 171 3.15 -31.11 8.49
CA ARG A 171 1.86 -31.58 7.96
C ARG A 171 0.73 -31.39 8.97
N GLY A 172 -0.49 -31.18 8.46
CA GLY A 172 -1.71 -30.99 9.25
C GLY A 172 -2.38 -32.26 9.79
N SER A 173 -3.54 -32.08 10.44
CA SER A 173 -4.60 -33.08 10.68
C SER A 173 -5.90 -32.42 11.18
N GLU A 174 -7.03 -33.11 11.00
CA GLU A 174 -8.42 -32.64 10.94
C GLU A 174 -9.36 -33.43 11.92
N VAL A 175 -10.50 -32.80 12.37
CA VAL A 175 -11.81 -33.30 12.95
C VAL A 175 -11.85 -34.06 14.32
N PRO A 176 -12.97 -34.15 15.13
CA PRO A 176 -14.39 -33.69 14.98
C PRO A 176 -15.13 -33.09 16.22
N VAL A 177 -16.46 -32.85 16.06
CA VAL A 177 -17.41 -31.99 16.84
C VAL A 177 -18.40 -32.76 17.76
N SER A 178 -18.84 -32.10 18.87
CA SER A 178 -20.19 -32.04 19.56
C SER A 178 -20.07 -32.18 21.11
N THR A 179 -20.85 -31.62 22.06
CA THR A 179 -22.17 -30.92 22.13
C THR A 179 -22.28 -30.12 23.49
N VAL A 180 -23.31 -29.26 23.64
CA VAL A 180 -23.46 -28.00 24.44
C VAL A 180 -23.58 -28.06 26.00
N GLN A 181 -23.03 -27.08 26.77
CA GLN A 181 -23.71 -26.28 27.86
C GLN A 181 -22.81 -25.33 28.74
N ARG A 182 -23.25 -24.06 28.88
CA ARG A 182 -22.91 -22.95 29.83
C ARG A 182 -21.51 -22.27 29.81
N HIS A 183 -20.49 -22.86 29.21
CA HIS A 183 -19.09 -22.36 29.25
C HIS A 183 -18.65 -21.57 27.98
N LEU A 184 -19.58 -20.89 27.30
CA LEU A 184 -19.50 -20.50 25.88
C LEU A 184 -19.04 -19.06 25.54
N THR A 185 -18.47 -18.28 26.46
CA THR A 185 -17.88 -16.95 26.16
C THR A 185 -16.37 -16.98 25.89
N ALA A 186 -15.66 -18.04 26.27
CA ALA A 186 -14.24 -18.21 25.96
C ALA A 186 -14.06 -18.68 24.50
N LEU A 187 -13.67 -17.76 23.59
CA LEU A 187 -13.33 -18.09 22.20
C LEU A 187 -12.02 -18.91 22.16
N SER A 188 -12.01 -20.06 21.48
CA SER A 188 -10.77 -20.73 21.10
C SER A 188 -10.14 -19.96 19.94
N ARG A 189 -9.17 -19.08 20.22
CA ARG A 189 -8.42 -18.35 19.19
C ARG A 189 -7.02 -18.95 19.08
N THR A 190 -6.53 -19.08 17.85
CA THR A 190 -5.14 -19.45 17.55
C THR A 190 -4.17 -18.26 17.67
N ASN A 191 -4.69 -17.04 17.88
CA ASN A 191 -3.93 -15.80 17.97
C ASN A 191 -4.11 -15.13 19.34
N LEU A 192 -3.08 -14.43 19.81
CA LEU A 192 -3.09 -13.62 21.04
C LEU A 192 -4.28 -12.64 21.08
N SER A 193 -4.82 -12.37 22.26
CA SER A 193 -5.86 -11.36 22.45
C SER A 193 -5.36 -9.95 22.16
N ALA A 194 -6.26 -9.06 21.74
CA ALA A 194 -5.91 -7.70 21.36
C ALA A 194 -5.20 -6.91 22.50
N PRO A 195 -5.61 -7.01 23.78
CA PRO A 195 -4.87 -6.39 24.88
C PRO A 195 -3.42 -6.88 25.00
N VAL A 196 -3.19 -8.19 24.84
CA VAL A 196 -1.85 -8.79 24.94
C VAL A 196 -0.98 -8.40 23.73
N GLN A 197 -1.56 -8.36 22.52
CA GLN A 197 -0.85 -7.85 21.34
C GLN A 197 -0.38 -6.41 21.50
N ILE A 198 -1.18 -5.56 22.16
CA ILE A 198 -0.84 -4.16 22.44
C ILE A 198 0.31 -4.06 23.45
N LEU A 199 0.32 -4.88 24.50
CA LEU A 199 1.43 -4.93 25.46
C LEU A 199 2.76 -5.24 24.75
N LEU A 200 2.78 -6.26 23.88
CA LEU A 200 3.95 -6.62 23.08
C LEU A 200 4.35 -5.48 22.12
N ARG A 201 3.39 -4.93 21.38
CA ARG A 201 3.63 -3.86 20.40
C ARG A 201 4.27 -2.62 21.01
N HIS A 202 3.90 -2.26 22.24
CA HIS A 202 4.45 -1.11 22.94
C HIS A 202 5.69 -1.41 23.79
N GLY A 203 6.25 -2.63 23.71
CA GLY A 203 7.41 -3.04 24.50
C GLY A 203 7.14 -3.03 26.01
N LEU A 204 5.88 -3.23 26.40
CA LEU A 204 5.45 -3.34 27.80
C LEU A 204 5.48 -4.78 28.31
N LEU A 205 5.71 -5.73 27.40
CA LEU A 205 5.97 -7.13 27.68
C LEU A 205 7.10 -7.62 26.76
N GLU A 206 8.24 -8.00 27.33
CA GLU A 206 9.45 -8.43 26.63
C GLU A 206 9.98 -9.78 27.17
N PRO A 207 10.82 -10.51 26.41
CA PRO A 207 11.47 -11.73 26.91
C PRO A 207 12.21 -11.49 28.24
N GLY A 208 11.99 -12.37 29.21
CA GLY A 208 12.53 -12.24 30.57
C GLY A 208 11.63 -11.50 31.56
N GLN A 209 10.51 -10.92 31.11
CA GLN A 209 9.47 -10.39 32.01
C GLN A 209 8.41 -11.45 32.35
N THR A 210 7.64 -11.18 33.40
CA THR A 210 6.55 -12.05 33.87
C THR A 210 5.18 -11.49 33.48
N PHE A 211 4.27 -12.39 33.11
CA PHE A 211 2.92 -12.08 32.67
C PHE A 211 1.89 -12.87 33.49
N PHE A 212 0.77 -12.23 33.83
CA PHE A 212 -0.36 -12.89 34.48
C PHE A 212 -1.68 -12.57 33.78
N ASP A 213 -2.47 -13.58 33.42
CA ASP A 213 -3.79 -13.42 32.81
C ASP A 213 -4.90 -13.69 33.84
N TYR A 214 -5.58 -12.64 34.28
CA TYR A 214 -6.68 -12.72 35.25
C TYR A 214 -7.99 -12.95 34.50
N GLY A 215 -8.59 -14.13 34.67
CA GLY A 215 -9.70 -14.62 33.86
C GLY A 215 -9.25 -15.25 32.53
N CYS A 216 -8.20 -16.07 32.56
CA CYS A 216 -7.55 -16.61 31.36
C CYS A 216 -8.42 -17.58 30.54
N GLY A 217 -9.60 -17.98 31.03
CA GLY A 217 -10.43 -19.00 30.42
C GLY A 217 -9.63 -20.28 30.19
N ARG A 218 -9.54 -20.71 28.93
CA ARG A 218 -8.81 -21.92 28.53
C ARG A 218 -7.28 -21.75 28.42
N GLY A 219 -6.73 -20.56 28.68
CA GLY A 219 -5.29 -20.33 28.74
C GLY A 219 -4.60 -20.01 27.40
N GLY A 220 -5.35 -19.65 26.34
CA GLY A 220 -4.77 -19.44 25.01
C GLY A 220 -3.65 -18.38 24.94
N ASP A 221 -3.82 -17.24 25.61
CA ASP A 221 -2.78 -16.20 25.67
C ASP A 221 -1.55 -16.67 26.47
N VAL A 222 -1.78 -17.40 27.57
CA VAL A 222 -0.72 -17.95 28.42
C VAL A 222 0.11 -18.97 27.64
N ASP A 223 -0.52 -19.89 26.92
CA ASP A 223 0.15 -20.92 26.12
C ASP A 223 0.94 -20.30 24.97
N ALA A 224 0.36 -19.33 24.26
CA ALA A 224 1.03 -18.63 23.17
C ALA A 224 2.25 -17.82 23.65
N LEU A 225 2.17 -17.15 24.80
CA LEU A 225 3.29 -16.41 25.38
C LEU A 225 4.41 -17.32 25.89
N LYS A 226 4.06 -18.47 26.50
CA LYS A 226 5.05 -19.49 26.90
C LYS A 226 5.82 -20.02 25.69
N ALA A 227 5.14 -20.28 24.57
CA ALA A 227 5.77 -20.71 23.33
C ALA A 227 6.76 -19.67 22.75
N ASN A 228 6.59 -18.39 23.11
CA ASN A 228 7.48 -17.29 22.71
C ASN A 228 8.51 -16.91 23.80
N GLY A 229 8.71 -17.75 24.81
CA GLY A 229 9.77 -17.56 25.83
C GLY A 229 9.45 -16.54 26.91
N ILE A 230 8.17 -16.20 27.12
CA ILE A 230 7.72 -15.30 28.20
C ILE A 230 7.21 -16.14 29.38
N PHE A 231 7.55 -15.75 30.60
CA PHE A 231 7.05 -16.39 31.82
C PHE A 231 5.60 -15.97 32.07
N ALA A 232 4.65 -16.75 31.57
CA ALA A 232 3.22 -16.45 31.66
C ALA A 232 2.49 -17.44 32.59
N ASN A 233 1.61 -16.93 33.45
CA ASN A 233 0.64 -17.72 34.24
C ASN A 233 -0.76 -17.13 34.08
N GLY A 234 -1.79 -17.85 34.49
CA GLY A 234 -3.16 -17.35 34.46
C GLY A 234 -4.06 -18.04 35.49
N TRP A 235 -5.14 -17.36 35.84
CA TRP A 235 -6.18 -17.87 36.75
C TRP A 235 -7.55 -17.64 36.14
N ASP A 236 -8.47 -18.56 36.37
CA ASP A 236 -9.87 -18.46 35.95
C ASP A 236 -10.76 -19.17 36.97
N PRO A 237 -11.90 -18.59 37.39
CA PRO A 237 -12.75 -19.17 38.43
C PRO A 237 -13.33 -20.55 38.06
N HIS A 238 -13.36 -20.92 36.78
CA HIS A 238 -13.90 -22.20 36.31
C HIS A 238 -12.84 -23.11 35.69
N TYR A 239 -11.96 -22.57 34.85
CA TYR A 239 -11.02 -23.36 34.06
C TYR A 239 -9.65 -23.55 34.73
N ALA A 240 -9.30 -22.70 35.70
CA ALA A 240 -7.99 -22.68 36.34
C ALA A 240 -8.08 -22.19 37.80
N ASN A 241 -9.07 -22.69 38.56
CA ASN A 241 -9.39 -22.19 39.90
C ASN A 241 -8.34 -22.58 40.96
N ASP A 242 -7.59 -23.66 40.72
CA ASP A 242 -6.50 -24.15 41.57
C ASP A 242 -5.17 -23.39 41.35
N GLN A 243 -5.09 -22.48 40.37
CA GLN A 243 -3.87 -21.72 40.10
C GLN A 243 -3.68 -20.58 41.11
N THR A 244 -2.46 -20.41 41.61
CA THR A 244 -2.14 -19.34 42.56
C THR A 244 -2.10 -17.98 41.84
N LEU A 245 -2.76 -16.97 42.42
CA LEU A 245 -2.61 -15.58 41.99
C LEU A 245 -1.20 -15.09 42.32
N THR A 246 -0.42 -14.72 41.30
CA THR A 246 0.98 -14.27 41.46
C THR A 246 1.19 -12.88 40.90
N GLU A 247 2.00 -12.06 41.57
CA GLU A 247 2.41 -10.77 41.02
C GLU A 247 3.27 -10.92 39.77
N SER A 248 2.99 -10.11 38.74
CA SER A 248 3.67 -10.14 37.44
C SER A 248 3.99 -8.73 36.94
N ASP A 249 4.98 -8.61 36.06
CA ASP A 249 5.37 -7.32 35.46
C ASP A 249 4.19 -6.71 34.69
N ALA A 250 3.51 -7.53 33.88
CA ALA A 250 2.28 -7.18 33.19
C ALA A 250 1.12 -8.09 33.61
N VAL A 251 -0.05 -7.52 33.84
CA VAL A 251 -1.30 -8.26 34.12
C VAL A 251 -2.32 -7.95 33.03
N ASN A 252 -3.03 -8.96 32.55
CA ASN A 252 -4.15 -8.79 31.63
C ASN A 252 -5.49 -9.08 32.33
N LEU A 253 -6.47 -8.21 32.10
CA LEU A 253 -7.88 -8.36 32.46
C LEU A 253 -8.71 -8.25 31.17
N GLY A 254 -8.50 -9.20 30.26
CA GLY A 254 -9.07 -9.18 28.91
C GLY A 254 -10.49 -9.73 28.87
N PHE A 255 -11.47 -8.88 28.56
CA PHE A 255 -12.88 -9.21 28.35
C PHE A 255 -13.64 -9.79 29.57
N VAL A 256 -13.01 -9.80 30.75
CA VAL A 256 -13.57 -10.33 31.99
C VAL A 256 -14.69 -9.45 32.53
N ILE A 257 -14.48 -8.13 32.56
CA ILE A 257 -15.47 -7.21 33.14
C ILE A 257 -16.75 -7.13 32.32
N ASN A 258 -16.76 -7.60 31.06
CA ASN A 258 -17.98 -7.66 30.29
C ASN A 258 -18.92 -8.77 30.77
N VAL A 259 -18.41 -9.85 31.36
CA VAL A 259 -19.22 -11.05 31.65
C VAL A 259 -19.70 -11.14 33.09
N ILE A 260 -19.24 -10.24 33.96
CA ILE A 260 -19.64 -10.16 35.38
C ILE A 260 -20.88 -9.28 35.49
N GLU A 261 -22.00 -9.83 35.94
CA GLU A 261 -23.28 -9.13 36.08
C GLU A 261 -23.36 -8.18 37.27
N ASP A 262 -22.65 -8.47 38.36
CA ASP A 262 -22.65 -7.65 39.57
C ASP A 262 -21.62 -6.51 39.43
N PRO A 263 -22.05 -5.22 39.46
CA PRO A 263 -21.14 -4.09 39.43
C PRO A 263 -20.09 -4.10 40.56
N ALA A 264 -20.42 -4.62 41.74
CA ALA A 264 -19.49 -4.69 42.86
C ALA A 264 -18.39 -5.73 42.59
N GLU A 265 -18.76 -6.89 42.06
CA GLU A 265 -17.80 -7.93 41.66
C GLU A 265 -16.86 -7.44 40.54
N ARG A 266 -17.36 -6.63 39.59
CA ARG A 266 -16.50 -6.00 38.57
C ARG A 266 -15.43 -5.11 39.18
N ILE A 267 -15.79 -4.28 40.16
CA ILE A 267 -14.85 -3.42 40.88
C ILE A 267 -13.81 -4.27 41.62
N GLU A 268 -14.24 -5.32 42.31
CA GLU A 268 -13.32 -6.24 42.99
C GLU A 268 -12.35 -6.91 42.02
N ALA A 269 -12.81 -7.38 40.86
CA ALA A 269 -11.97 -8.01 39.85
C ALA A 269 -10.92 -7.04 39.32
N ILE A 270 -11.30 -5.79 39.04
CA ILE A 270 -10.37 -4.73 38.61
C ILE A 270 -9.30 -4.46 39.68
N LEU A 271 -9.71 -4.29 40.94
CA LEU A 271 -8.78 -4.03 42.05
C LEU A 271 -7.83 -5.21 42.29
N LYS A 272 -8.34 -6.44 42.29
CA LYS A 272 -7.54 -7.66 42.47
C LYS A 272 -6.53 -7.82 41.34
N ALA A 273 -6.96 -7.71 40.08
CA ALA A 273 -6.06 -7.79 38.93
C ALA A 273 -4.98 -6.70 38.97
N PHE A 274 -5.36 -5.46 39.30
CA PHE A 274 -4.38 -4.36 39.39
C PHE A 274 -3.37 -4.57 40.51
N SER A 275 -3.80 -5.13 41.65
CA SER A 275 -2.92 -5.44 42.77
C SER A 275 -1.79 -6.41 42.39
N LEU A 276 -2.04 -7.33 41.46
CA LEU A 276 -1.06 -8.29 40.94
C LEU A 276 -0.06 -7.68 39.96
N SER A 277 -0.31 -6.47 39.45
CA SER A 277 0.62 -5.83 38.53
C SER A 277 1.83 -5.26 39.27
N ARG A 278 3.03 -5.37 38.69
CA ARG A 278 4.23 -4.66 39.14
C ARG A 278 4.51 -3.43 38.29
N GLN A 279 4.20 -3.48 36.99
CA GLN A 279 4.42 -2.35 36.07
C GLN A 279 3.14 -1.83 35.45
N VAL A 280 2.38 -2.69 34.76
CA VAL A 280 1.20 -2.30 33.97
C VAL A 280 0.11 -3.36 34.02
N MET A 281 -1.13 -2.91 33.93
CA MET A 281 -2.29 -3.76 33.67
C MET A 281 -2.97 -3.35 32.36
N SER A 282 -3.28 -4.33 31.49
CA SER A 282 -4.14 -4.14 30.33
C SER A 282 -5.56 -4.59 30.63
N ILE A 283 -6.55 -3.79 30.23
CA ILE A 283 -7.98 -4.13 30.35
C ILE A 283 -8.57 -4.12 28.95
N GLY A 284 -9.28 -5.19 28.59
CA GLY A 284 -10.01 -5.29 27.31
C GLY A 284 -11.50 -5.41 27.55
N VAL A 285 -12.32 -4.72 26.75
CA VAL A 285 -13.79 -4.83 26.79
C VAL A 285 -14.42 -4.88 25.41
N MET A 286 -15.64 -5.40 25.35
CA MET A 286 -16.53 -5.21 24.21
C MET A 286 -17.24 -3.85 24.27
N LEU A 287 -17.27 -3.15 23.14
CA LEU A 287 -17.98 -1.87 22.97
C LEU A 287 -19.41 -2.07 22.45
N TYR A 288 -20.27 -1.06 22.61
CA TYR A 288 -21.61 -1.06 21.99
C TYR A 288 -21.50 -1.16 20.45
N GLY A 289 -22.28 -2.05 19.86
CA GLY A 289 -22.40 -2.22 18.41
C GLY A 289 -23.69 -1.61 17.85
N PRO A 290 -23.88 -1.62 16.51
CA PRO A 290 -25.06 -1.05 15.85
C PRO A 290 -26.35 -1.88 16.03
N GLU A 291 -26.24 -3.17 16.39
CA GLU A 291 -27.39 -4.04 16.63
C GLU A 291 -27.79 -4.08 18.12
N THR A 292 -29.07 -4.34 18.40
CA THR A 292 -29.56 -4.50 19.78
C THR A 292 -29.03 -5.82 20.36
N PRO A 293 -28.13 -5.80 21.36
CA PRO A 293 -27.31 -6.96 21.71
C PRO A 293 -28.02 -8.06 22.52
N GLY A 294 -29.30 -7.90 22.84
CA GLY A 294 -30.09 -8.87 23.59
C GLY A 294 -31.20 -8.23 24.40
N LYS A 295 -31.72 -8.95 25.40
CA LYS A 295 -32.72 -8.41 26.34
C LYS A 295 -32.00 -7.63 27.46
N PRO A 296 -32.39 -6.39 27.77
CA PRO A 296 -31.80 -5.64 28.88
C PRO A 296 -31.94 -6.39 30.21
N TYR A 297 -30.87 -6.41 31.01
CA TYR A 297 -30.83 -7.02 32.34
C TYR A 297 -29.75 -6.34 33.20
N GLY A 298 -30.14 -5.84 34.36
CA GLY A 298 -29.25 -4.99 35.17
C GLY A 298 -28.78 -3.78 34.36
N ASP A 299 -27.46 -3.57 34.32
CA ASP A 299 -26.82 -2.54 33.49
C ASP A 299 -26.24 -3.07 32.17
N GLY A 300 -26.56 -4.31 31.80
CA GLY A 300 -26.12 -4.96 30.57
C GLY A 300 -27.26 -5.67 29.83
N PHE A 301 -26.91 -6.73 29.11
CA PHE A 301 -27.85 -7.50 28.30
C PHE A 301 -27.68 -8.99 28.53
N ILE A 302 -28.79 -9.73 28.49
CA ILE A 302 -28.77 -11.19 28.32
C ILE A 302 -28.82 -11.50 26.83
N THR A 303 -27.78 -12.16 26.35
CA THR A 303 -27.68 -12.61 24.95
C THR A 303 -28.70 -13.70 24.65
N SER A 304 -28.94 -14.00 23.37
CA SER A 304 -29.79 -15.13 22.95
C SER A 304 -29.33 -16.49 23.48
N ARG A 305 -28.07 -16.59 23.94
CA ARG A 305 -27.48 -17.79 24.56
C ARG A 305 -27.63 -17.83 26.08
N GLY A 306 -28.29 -16.83 26.69
CA GLY A 306 -28.55 -16.77 28.12
C GLY A 306 -27.36 -16.29 28.96
N THR A 307 -26.36 -15.64 28.36
CA THR A 307 -25.19 -15.08 29.07
C THR A 307 -25.34 -13.58 29.28
N PHE A 308 -24.88 -13.08 30.43
CA PHE A 308 -24.78 -11.64 30.68
C PHE A 308 -23.62 -11.03 29.87
N GLN A 309 -23.84 -9.84 29.34
CA GLN A 309 -22.82 -9.04 28.68
C GLN A 309 -23.06 -7.54 28.97
N LYS A 310 -22.12 -6.91 29.69
CA LYS A 310 -21.99 -5.45 29.79
C LYS A 310 -21.14 -4.94 28.63
N TYR A 311 -21.66 -3.99 27.86
CA TYR A 311 -20.88 -3.27 26.85
C TYR A 311 -20.54 -1.88 27.37
N PHE A 312 -19.46 -1.29 26.86
CA PHE A 312 -19.01 0.04 27.26
C PHE A 312 -18.93 0.96 26.05
N SER A 313 -19.12 2.26 26.25
CA SER A 313 -18.50 3.25 25.35
C SER A 313 -17.04 3.46 25.77
N GLN A 314 -16.19 4.00 24.89
CA GLN A 314 -14.81 4.28 25.28
C GLN A 314 -14.67 5.31 26.42
N PRO A 315 -15.39 6.45 26.40
CA PRO A 315 -15.36 7.39 27.51
C PRO A 315 -15.85 6.76 28.81
N GLU A 316 -16.96 6.00 28.75
CA GLU A 316 -17.49 5.29 29.92
C GLU A 316 -16.48 4.31 30.51
N LEU A 317 -15.77 3.53 29.67
CA LEU A 317 -14.74 2.61 30.14
C LEU A 317 -13.61 3.35 30.84
N LYS A 318 -13.12 4.43 30.23
CA LYS A 318 -12.03 5.23 30.78
C LYS A 318 -12.43 5.79 32.16
N ASP A 319 -13.55 6.50 32.22
CA ASP A 319 -14.06 7.11 33.45
C ASP A 319 -14.30 6.06 34.54
N TYR A 320 -14.84 4.90 34.15
CA TYR A 320 -15.09 3.79 35.08
C TYR A 320 -13.80 3.28 35.70
N ILE A 321 -12.75 3.04 34.91
CA ILE A 321 -11.46 2.55 35.42
C ILE A 321 -10.74 3.63 36.24
N GLU A 322 -10.73 4.89 35.79
CA GLU A 322 -10.11 6.00 36.54
C GLU A 322 -10.79 6.20 37.89
N HIS A 323 -12.11 6.05 37.95
CA HIS A 323 -12.86 6.13 39.20
C HIS A 323 -12.53 4.99 40.16
N VAL A 324 -12.39 3.76 39.66
CA VAL A 324 -12.12 2.57 40.48
C VAL A 324 -10.68 2.55 41.00
N LEU A 325 -9.71 2.87 40.14
CA LEU A 325 -8.29 2.74 40.48
C LEU A 325 -7.67 4.02 41.00
N HIS A 326 -8.32 5.18 40.80
CA HIS A 326 -7.74 6.51 41.05
C HIS A 326 -6.40 6.73 40.35
N GLU A 327 -6.25 6.10 39.18
CA GLU A 327 -5.06 6.13 38.35
C GLU A 327 -5.43 6.61 36.94
N GLU A 328 -4.49 7.29 36.28
CA GLU A 328 -4.66 7.76 34.91
C GLU A 328 -4.76 6.56 33.95
N VAL A 329 -5.78 6.58 33.07
CA VAL A 329 -6.06 5.50 32.13
C VAL A 329 -5.68 5.92 30.71
N PHE A 330 -4.89 5.08 30.04
CA PHE A 330 -4.52 5.27 28.64
C PHE A 330 -5.35 4.39 27.73
N MET A 331 -6.26 4.99 26.96
CA MET A 331 -6.95 4.32 25.86
C MET A 331 -5.97 4.10 24.69
N VAL A 332 -5.82 2.84 24.27
CA VAL A 332 -4.78 2.41 23.31
C VAL A 332 -5.30 1.56 22.15
N GLY A 333 -6.58 1.23 22.17
CA GLY A 333 -7.31 0.56 21.11
C GLY A 333 -8.81 0.59 21.41
N PRO A 334 -9.68 0.17 20.48
CA PRO A 334 -11.12 0.17 20.71
C PRO A 334 -11.45 -0.79 21.85
N GLY A 335 -11.91 -0.22 22.97
CA GLY A 335 -12.19 -0.99 24.18
C GLY A 335 -10.95 -1.55 24.87
N ILE A 336 -9.76 -0.99 24.64
CA ILE A 336 -8.52 -1.45 25.29
C ILE A 336 -7.86 -0.29 26.03
N ALA A 337 -7.62 -0.51 27.32
CA ALA A 337 -7.04 0.45 28.25
C ALA A 337 -5.76 -0.10 28.89
N LEU A 338 -4.81 0.79 29.20
CA LEU A 338 -3.64 0.50 30.02
C LEU A 338 -3.65 1.37 31.28
N VAL A 339 -3.31 0.75 32.42
CA VAL A 339 -3.15 1.42 33.70
C VAL A 339 -1.80 1.05 34.29
N PHE A 340 -1.01 2.04 34.71
CA PHE A 340 0.36 1.84 35.15
C PHE A 340 0.49 1.97 36.67
N LYS A 341 0.95 0.88 37.32
CA LYS A 341 1.34 0.91 38.73
C LYS A 341 2.71 1.54 38.91
N ASN A 342 3.63 1.31 37.97
CA ASN A 342 4.96 1.89 37.98
C ASN A 342 5.01 3.23 37.22
N LYS A 343 5.25 4.33 37.94
CA LYS A 343 5.27 5.69 37.37
C LYS A 343 6.39 5.94 36.36
N ASN A 344 7.54 5.27 36.48
CA ASN A 344 8.60 5.39 35.48
C ASN A 344 8.18 4.73 34.16
N THR A 345 7.50 3.59 34.23
CA THR A 345 6.96 2.88 33.06
C THR A 345 5.85 3.68 32.40
N GLN A 346 4.95 4.27 33.20
CA GLN A 346 3.93 5.22 32.72
C GLN A 346 4.57 6.38 31.94
N GLN A 347 5.60 7.01 32.49
CA GLN A 347 6.28 8.14 31.82
C GLN A 347 7.00 7.71 30.54
N ARG A 348 7.67 6.55 30.55
CA ARG A 348 8.29 6.00 29.33
C ARG A 348 7.26 5.72 28.25
N PHE A 349 6.11 5.15 28.63
CA PHE A 349 5.00 4.92 27.71
C PHE A 349 4.44 6.24 27.15
N ALA A 350 4.17 7.22 28.02
CA ALA A 350 3.65 8.52 27.62
C ALA A 350 4.58 9.28 26.65
N VAL A 351 5.91 9.25 26.90
CA VAL A 351 6.91 9.80 25.97
C VAL A 351 6.99 8.95 24.69
N GLY A 352 6.88 7.63 24.81
CA GLY A 352 6.92 6.67 23.71
C GLY A 352 5.81 6.88 22.67
N ARG A 353 4.62 7.34 23.08
CA ARG A 353 3.49 7.66 22.18
C ARG A 353 3.83 8.70 21.11
N TYR A 354 4.83 9.54 21.37
CA TYR A 354 5.28 10.59 20.46
C TYR A 354 6.65 10.29 19.85
N ARG A 355 7.16 9.04 19.96
CA ARG A 355 8.42 8.67 19.33
C ARG A 355 8.25 8.44 17.83
N THR A 356 9.27 8.83 17.08
CA THR A 356 9.45 8.38 15.70
C THR A 356 10.04 6.98 15.70
N SER A 357 9.42 6.03 14.99
CA SER A 357 9.91 4.65 14.95
C SER A 357 11.11 4.49 14.00
N ASN A 358 11.96 3.48 14.26
CA ASN A 358 13.02 3.02 13.35
C ASN A 358 14.04 4.10 12.91
N VAL A 359 14.35 5.06 13.79
CA VAL A 359 15.25 6.18 13.46
C VAL A 359 16.65 5.67 13.10
N ALA A 360 17.24 4.80 13.92
CA ALA A 360 18.57 4.27 13.64
C ALA A 360 18.59 3.49 12.32
N LEU A 361 17.60 2.62 12.09
CA LEU A 361 17.49 1.83 10.86
C LEU A 361 17.42 2.72 9.61
N ARG A 362 16.57 3.76 9.63
CA ARG A 362 16.41 4.71 8.50
C ARG A 362 17.71 5.45 8.21
N LEU A 363 18.35 6.01 9.24
CA LEU A 363 19.60 6.75 9.10
C LEU A 363 20.74 5.89 8.57
N LEU A 364 20.91 4.67 9.10
CA LEU A 364 21.94 3.72 8.66
C LEU A 364 21.70 3.20 7.24
N THR A 365 20.44 3.14 6.82
CA THR A 365 20.04 2.65 5.49
C THR A 365 20.20 3.73 4.42
N ALA A 366 19.80 4.97 4.74
CA ALA A 366 19.90 6.12 3.84
C ALA A 366 21.35 6.55 3.57
N ASN A 367 22.23 6.35 4.54
CA ASN A 367 23.62 6.83 4.50
C ASN A 367 24.65 5.71 4.31
N ARG A 368 24.27 4.60 3.66
CA ARG A 368 25.27 3.62 3.24
C ARG A 368 26.24 4.30 2.28
N PRO A 369 27.57 4.23 2.51
CA PRO A 369 28.54 4.84 1.61
C PRO A 369 28.31 4.28 0.21
N ARG A 370 27.89 5.17 -0.69
CA ARG A 370 27.82 4.89 -2.12
C ARG A 370 29.22 4.51 -2.54
N VAL A 371 29.38 3.35 -3.16
CA VAL A 371 30.69 2.85 -3.57
C VAL A 371 31.24 3.78 -4.64
N SER A 372 31.92 4.87 -4.25
CA SER A 372 32.78 5.61 -5.16
C SER A 372 34.04 4.77 -5.34
N ARG A 373 34.21 4.19 -6.53
CA ARG A 373 35.50 3.67 -6.96
C ARG A 373 36.21 4.80 -7.70
N ASP A 374 36.67 5.81 -6.97
CA ASP A 374 37.67 6.70 -7.54
C ASP A 374 38.89 5.84 -7.94
N PRO A 375 39.28 5.78 -9.22
CA PRO A 375 40.37 4.91 -9.68
C PRO A 375 41.70 5.23 -8.98
N ILE A 376 41.86 6.47 -8.52
CA ILE A 376 43.03 6.97 -7.79
C ILE A 376 43.09 6.34 -6.38
N GLU A 377 41.96 6.18 -5.69
CA GLU A 377 41.93 5.48 -4.39
C GLU A 377 42.09 3.96 -4.53
N ALA A 378 41.55 3.35 -5.60
CA ALA A 378 41.68 1.92 -5.85
C ALA A 378 43.13 1.50 -6.15
N ALA A 379 43.91 2.36 -6.83
CA ALA A 379 45.33 2.15 -7.06
C ALA A 379 46.16 2.27 -5.76
N HIS A 380 45.81 3.19 -4.86
CA HIS A 380 46.44 3.30 -3.54
C HIS A 380 46.10 2.11 -2.61
N ARG A 381 44.88 1.57 -2.67
CA ARG A 381 44.47 0.39 -1.85
C ARG A 381 45.17 -0.91 -2.22
N ARG A 382 45.57 -1.11 -3.49
CA ARG A 382 46.32 -2.31 -3.91
C ARG A 382 47.76 -2.36 -3.36
N ASN A 383 48.35 -1.21 -3.03
CA ASN A 383 49.68 -1.12 -2.41
C ASN A 383 49.68 -1.11 -0.87
N ALA A 384 48.50 -1.10 -0.22
CA ALA A 384 48.36 -1.01 1.25
C ALA A 384 48.07 -2.37 1.92
N ASN A 385 48.65 -3.47 1.43
CA ASN A 385 48.33 -4.82 1.90
C ASN A 385 49.06 -5.26 3.19
N ARG A 386 49.18 -4.35 4.15
CA ARG A 386 49.43 -4.65 5.56
C ARG A 386 48.40 -3.89 6.40
N LYS A 387 47.25 -4.52 6.66
CA LYS A 387 46.29 -3.99 7.65
C LYS A 387 47.04 -3.75 8.96
N SER A 388 47.05 -2.52 9.46
CA SER A 388 47.77 -2.21 10.70
C SER A 388 47.18 -3.02 11.85
N LEU A 389 47.96 -3.24 12.91
CA LEU A 389 47.45 -3.87 14.14
C LEU A 389 46.23 -3.12 14.71
N ALA A 390 46.11 -1.80 14.45
CA ALA A 390 44.96 -1.01 14.86
C ALA A 390 43.70 -1.33 14.06
N ASP A 391 43.83 -1.59 12.75
CA ASP A 391 42.69 -1.96 11.89
C ASP A 391 42.19 -3.37 12.20
N GLN A 392 43.11 -4.30 12.49
CA GLN A 392 42.74 -5.66 12.91
C GLN A 392 42.01 -5.64 14.26
N LYS A 393 42.47 -4.84 15.22
CA LYS A 393 41.78 -4.65 16.50
C LYS A 393 40.41 -4.00 16.32
N PHE A 394 40.29 -3.04 15.40
CA PHE A 394 39.02 -2.38 15.09
C PHE A 394 37.99 -3.36 14.51
N GLU A 395 38.37 -4.20 13.55
CA GLU A 395 37.46 -5.19 12.95
C GLU A 395 36.88 -6.17 13.99
N VAL A 396 37.67 -6.57 14.98
CA VAL A 396 37.21 -7.46 16.07
C VAL A 396 36.14 -6.80 16.94
N ILE A 397 36.28 -5.51 17.23
CA ILE A 397 35.35 -4.78 18.12
C ILE A 397 34.21 -4.09 17.37
N LYS A 398 34.30 -3.99 16.04
CA LYS A 398 33.35 -3.29 15.19
C LYS A 398 31.89 -3.72 15.42
N PRO A 399 31.53 -5.02 15.56
CA PRO A 399 30.15 -5.41 15.82
C PRO A 399 29.59 -4.83 17.14
N HIS A 400 30.42 -4.73 18.17
CA HIS A 400 30.04 -4.12 19.45
C HIS A 400 29.90 -2.59 19.32
N LEU A 401 30.78 -1.95 18.55
CA LEU A 401 30.68 -0.52 18.24
C LEU A 401 29.44 -0.21 17.38
N ASP A 402 29.09 -1.07 16.43
CA ASP A 402 27.88 -0.93 15.60
C ASP A 402 26.60 -1.04 16.46
N SER A 403 26.57 -1.99 17.40
CA SER A 403 25.47 -2.11 18.36
C SER A 403 25.37 -0.89 19.28
N LEU A 404 26.49 -0.41 19.82
CA LEU A 404 26.52 0.80 20.64
C LEU A 404 26.13 2.04 19.82
N TRP A 405 26.54 2.12 18.56
CA TRP A 405 26.19 3.19 17.64
C TRP A 405 24.69 3.25 17.35
N ALA A 406 24.04 2.09 17.15
CA ALA A 406 22.59 2.02 17.03
C ALA A 406 21.89 2.58 18.28
N VAL A 407 22.41 2.29 19.49
CA VAL A 407 21.92 2.88 20.75
C VAL A 407 22.10 4.41 20.76
N CYS A 408 23.26 4.93 20.32
CA CYS A 408 23.48 6.37 20.21
C CYS A 408 22.48 7.05 19.27
N LEU A 409 22.17 6.42 18.12
CA LEU A 409 21.20 6.93 17.16
C LEU A 409 19.76 6.86 17.70
N GLU A 410 19.38 5.78 18.40
CA GLU A 410 18.06 5.68 19.04
C GLU A 410 17.87 6.69 20.19
N LEU A 411 18.96 7.03 20.88
CA LEU A 411 18.94 8.07 21.92
C LEU A 411 19.06 9.48 21.35
N GLY A 412 19.61 9.67 20.15
CA GLY A 412 20.00 10.99 19.63
C GLY A 412 21.10 11.68 20.45
N ARG A 413 21.79 10.94 21.32
CA ARG A 413 22.89 11.37 22.18
C ARG A 413 23.70 10.15 22.61
N PHE A 414 24.88 10.36 23.19
CA PHE A 414 25.63 9.27 23.78
C PHE A 414 24.93 8.69 25.03
N PRO A 415 24.94 7.35 25.19
CA PRO A 415 24.31 6.67 26.32
C PRO A 415 25.12 6.78 27.61
N GLU A 416 24.41 6.74 28.73
CA GLU A 416 24.98 6.45 30.05
C GLU A 416 25.11 4.93 30.28
N ARG A 417 25.84 4.52 31.33
CA ARG A 417 26.17 3.09 31.56
C ARG A 417 24.93 2.20 31.69
N ASP A 418 23.89 2.68 32.36
CA ASP A 418 22.62 1.99 32.58
C ASP A 418 21.70 2.00 31.35
N GLU A 419 22.05 2.73 30.28
CA GLU A 419 21.29 2.80 29.03
C GLU A 419 21.84 1.86 27.94
N VAL A 420 22.94 1.16 28.22
CA VAL A 420 23.59 0.21 27.30
C VAL A 420 23.21 -1.23 27.68
N VAL A 421 22.27 -1.82 26.92
CA VAL A 421 21.76 -3.18 27.15
C VAL A 421 22.88 -4.24 27.14
N SER A 422 23.87 -4.08 26.27
CA SER A 422 24.97 -5.02 26.03
C SER A 422 26.32 -4.54 26.58
N LEU A 423 26.31 -3.85 27.74
CA LEU A 423 27.54 -3.31 28.34
C LEU A 423 28.58 -4.40 28.66
N GLU A 424 28.11 -5.61 29.01
CA GLU A 424 28.97 -6.78 29.24
C GLU A 424 29.73 -7.18 27.98
N ALA A 425 29.12 -7.11 26.80
CA ALA A 425 29.77 -7.44 25.54
C ALA A 425 30.94 -6.48 25.23
N ILE A 426 30.75 -5.17 25.50
CA ILE A 426 31.81 -4.16 25.37
C ILE A 426 32.95 -4.44 26.37
N SER A 427 32.59 -4.81 27.59
CA SER A 427 33.55 -5.12 28.66
C SER A 427 34.35 -6.39 28.35
N ASN A 428 33.70 -7.42 27.78
CA ASN A 428 34.32 -8.67 27.34
C ASN A 428 35.29 -8.47 26.17
N ALA A 429 35.04 -7.46 25.32
CA ALA A 429 35.99 -7.01 24.30
C ALA A 429 37.19 -6.23 24.87
N LYS A 430 37.29 -6.10 26.21
CA LYS A 430 38.36 -5.39 26.97
C LYS A 430 38.46 -3.90 26.66
N ILE A 431 37.33 -3.24 26.38
CA ILE A 431 37.26 -1.79 26.11
C ILE A 431 36.28 -1.14 27.10
N SER A 432 36.62 0.06 27.59
CA SER A 432 35.72 0.84 28.43
C SER A 432 34.67 1.58 27.58
N LEU A 433 33.49 1.87 28.14
CA LEU A 433 32.44 2.63 27.43
C LEU A 433 32.98 3.96 26.88
N GLY A 434 33.75 4.72 27.68
CA GLY A 434 34.35 5.97 27.22
C GLY A 434 35.33 5.79 26.05
N SER A 435 36.11 4.70 26.04
CA SER A 435 37.00 4.38 24.91
C SER A 435 36.21 3.96 23.67
N ALA A 436 35.13 3.19 23.82
CA ALA A 436 34.26 2.80 22.72
C ALA A 436 33.57 4.03 22.08
N LEU A 437 33.04 4.95 22.90
CA LEU A 437 32.42 6.19 22.44
C LEU A 437 33.41 7.14 21.74
N ARG A 438 34.67 7.17 22.21
CA ARG A 438 35.74 7.91 21.51
C ARG A 438 36.01 7.32 20.13
N GLN A 439 36.09 5.98 20.01
CA GLN A 439 36.26 5.32 18.72
C GLN A 439 35.07 5.56 17.78
N ILE A 440 33.85 5.62 18.30
CA ILE A 440 32.68 6.01 17.52
C ILE A 440 32.86 7.45 17.01
N THR A 441 33.20 8.39 17.89
CA THR A 441 33.44 9.80 17.52
C THR A 441 34.50 9.94 16.42
N ASP A 442 35.56 9.14 16.48
CA ASP A 442 36.70 9.24 15.55
C ASP A 442 36.45 8.53 14.20
N ARG A 443 35.50 7.58 14.12
CA ARG A 443 35.37 6.64 12.98
C ARG A 443 33.98 6.59 12.32
N TYR A 444 32.93 7.05 13.00
CA TYR A 444 31.54 6.99 12.53
C TYR A 444 31.07 8.37 12.09
N ASP A 445 30.05 8.40 11.22
CA ASP A 445 29.48 9.65 10.72
C ASP A 445 28.63 10.36 11.79
N LEU A 446 29.18 11.43 12.35
CA LEU A 446 28.50 12.23 13.37
C LEU A 446 27.34 13.08 12.83
N GLU A 447 27.21 13.28 11.51
CA GLU A 447 26.02 13.92 10.95
C GLU A 447 24.78 13.06 11.18
N LEU A 448 24.91 11.72 11.14
CA LEU A 448 23.81 10.82 11.50
C LEU A 448 23.36 11.03 12.96
N LEU A 449 24.30 11.22 13.89
CA LEU A 449 23.97 11.49 15.29
C LEU A 449 23.28 12.86 15.43
N LYS A 450 23.66 13.87 14.64
CA LYS A 450 22.97 15.17 14.62
C LYS A 450 21.53 15.05 14.09
N SER A 451 21.30 14.27 13.04
CA SER A 451 19.96 14.00 12.52
C SER A 451 19.10 13.22 13.54
N ALA A 452 19.68 12.20 14.17
CA ALA A 452 19.05 11.46 15.26
C ALA A 452 18.70 12.37 16.45
N ARG A 453 19.62 13.24 16.85
CA ARG A 453 19.42 14.26 17.90
C ARG A 453 18.25 15.18 17.58
N SER A 454 18.16 15.67 16.34
CA SER A 454 17.07 16.53 15.89
C SER A 454 15.71 15.80 15.97
N THR A 455 15.67 14.56 15.50
CA THR A 455 14.46 13.71 15.54
C THR A 455 14.02 13.46 16.99
N ARG A 456 14.94 13.05 17.86
CA ARG A 456 14.66 12.80 19.28
C ARG A 456 14.20 14.06 20.00
N LYS A 457 14.84 15.20 19.72
CA LYS A 457 14.44 16.50 20.28
C LYS A 457 13.02 16.86 19.84
N ASN A 458 12.66 16.65 18.58
CA ASN A 458 11.32 16.91 18.06
C ASN A 458 10.25 16.01 18.71
N ASP A 459 10.54 14.73 18.94
CA ASP A 459 9.64 13.81 19.66
C ASP A 459 9.35 14.32 21.09
N LEU A 460 10.40 14.75 21.80
CA LEU A 460 10.26 15.31 23.14
C LEU A 460 9.57 16.67 23.13
N LEU A 461 9.83 17.50 22.12
CA LEU A 461 9.17 18.79 21.94
C LEU A 461 7.65 18.59 21.78
N LEU A 462 7.24 17.61 20.98
CA LEU A 462 5.84 17.22 20.82
C LEU A 462 5.25 16.71 22.13
N PHE A 463 5.97 15.86 22.87
CA PHE A 463 5.56 15.41 24.21
C PHE A 463 5.30 16.60 25.15
N PHE A 464 6.23 17.56 25.26
CA PHE A 464 6.05 18.74 26.12
C PHE A 464 4.97 19.70 25.62
N ALA A 465 4.70 19.75 24.30
CA ALA A 465 3.57 20.47 23.75
C ALA A 465 2.24 19.82 24.20
N MET A 466 2.11 18.50 24.10
CA MET A 466 0.89 17.80 24.51
C MET A 466 0.69 17.81 26.03
N GLN A 467 1.78 17.83 26.79
CA GLN A 467 1.73 17.96 28.25
C GLN A 467 1.14 19.30 28.73
N GLN A 468 0.96 20.30 27.86
CA GLN A 468 0.24 21.53 28.22
C GLN A 468 -1.25 21.29 28.49
N PHE A 469 -1.81 20.17 28.01
CA PHE A 469 -3.21 19.79 28.20
C PHE A 469 -3.43 18.80 29.36
N SER A 470 -2.36 18.36 30.04
CA SER A 470 -2.40 17.35 31.09
C SER A 470 -1.62 17.78 32.34
N HIS A 471 -1.63 16.95 33.39
CA HIS A 471 -0.85 17.22 34.58
C HIS A 471 0.66 17.25 34.30
N ARG A 472 1.36 18.25 34.85
CA ARG A 472 2.80 18.46 34.67
C ARG A 472 3.56 18.04 35.93
N PRO A 473 4.20 16.86 35.95
CA PRO A 473 5.04 16.44 37.07
C PRO A 473 6.25 17.36 37.24
N ALA A 474 6.75 17.43 38.47
CA ALA A 474 7.97 18.15 38.80
C ALA A 474 9.20 17.47 38.18
N PHE A 475 10.22 18.24 37.80
CA PHE A 475 11.42 17.68 37.15
C PHE A 475 12.07 16.52 37.92
N LYS A 476 12.11 16.61 39.27
CA LYS A 476 12.73 15.60 40.13
C LYS A 476 11.98 14.25 40.14
N THR A 477 10.69 14.26 39.80
CA THR A 477 9.86 13.05 39.75
C THR A 477 9.83 12.45 38.35
N LEU A 478 10.51 13.08 37.37
CA LEU A 478 10.64 12.52 36.04
C LEU A 478 11.55 11.31 36.04
N GLU A 479 11.29 10.37 35.14
CA GLU A 479 12.15 9.23 34.90
C GLU A 479 13.57 9.69 34.50
N THR A 480 14.61 8.99 34.99
CA THR A 480 16.02 9.44 34.92
C THR A 480 16.50 9.67 33.50
N ARG A 481 16.09 8.83 32.53
CA ARG A 481 16.43 9.00 31.12
C ARG A 481 15.77 10.23 30.53
N LEU A 482 14.51 10.52 30.87
CA LEU A 482 13.87 11.78 30.49
C LEU A 482 14.58 13.01 31.07
N GLN A 483 15.04 12.94 32.33
CA GLN A 483 15.84 14.04 32.93
C GLN A 483 17.15 14.28 32.15
N ARG A 484 17.84 13.21 31.74
CA ARG A 484 19.06 13.28 30.91
C ARG A 484 18.76 13.85 29.54
N ASP A 485 17.68 13.41 28.91
CA ASP A 485 17.23 13.90 27.61
C ASP A 485 16.90 15.40 27.66
N ILE A 486 16.19 15.87 28.70
CA ILE A 486 15.91 17.30 28.89
C ILE A 486 17.20 18.12 28.94
N LYS A 487 18.16 17.71 29.78
CA LYS A 487 19.46 18.39 29.89
C LYS A 487 20.20 18.39 28.56
N ALA A 488 20.21 17.25 27.87
CA ALA A 488 20.93 17.10 26.62
C ALA A 488 20.34 17.95 25.48
N PHE A 489 19.02 18.06 25.35
CA PHE A 489 18.38 18.65 24.16
C PHE A 489 17.83 20.07 24.36
N PHE A 490 17.47 20.42 25.60
CA PHE A 490 16.82 21.69 25.95
C PHE A 490 17.60 22.50 27.00
N GLY A 491 18.60 21.89 27.64
CA GLY A 491 19.37 22.49 28.74
C GLY A 491 18.66 22.33 30.09
N ASP A 492 17.43 22.84 30.19
CA ASP A 492 16.61 22.71 31.39
C ASP A 492 15.12 22.45 31.10
N TYR A 493 14.39 22.07 32.16
CA TYR A 493 12.98 21.70 32.08
C TYR A 493 12.07 22.89 31.73
N SER A 494 12.39 24.09 32.22
CA SER A 494 11.61 25.30 31.97
C SER A 494 11.71 25.72 30.49
N GLN A 495 12.87 25.58 29.88
CA GLN A 495 13.06 25.79 28.45
C GLN A 495 12.31 24.73 27.64
N ALA A 496 12.36 23.45 28.03
CA ALA A 496 11.61 22.40 27.36
C ALA A 496 10.09 22.66 27.33
N GLN A 497 9.53 23.13 28.45
CA GLN A 497 8.12 23.54 28.55
C GLN A 497 7.80 24.76 27.67
N ARG A 498 8.66 25.79 27.69
CA ARG A 498 8.49 26.98 26.84
C ARG A 498 8.56 26.66 25.35
N ASP A 499 9.46 25.77 24.95
CA ASP A 499 9.59 25.32 23.57
C ASP A 499 8.34 24.52 23.15
N GLY A 500 7.83 23.64 24.02
CA GLY A 500 6.57 22.92 23.77
C GLY A 500 5.39 23.87 23.55
N MET A 501 5.26 24.93 24.37
CA MET A 501 4.24 25.96 24.18
C MET A 501 4.46 26.78 22.89
N LYS A 502 5.72 27.04 22.52
CA LYS A 502 6.04 27.69 21.24
C LYS A 502 5.58 26.82 20.07
N LEU A 503 5.81 25.50 20.12
CA LEU A 503 5.38 24.58 19.07
C LEU A 503 3.86 24.62 18.85
N LEU A 504 3.05 24.69 19.91
CA LEU A 504 1.59 24.83 19.77
C LEU A 504 1.19 26.13 19.06
N ARG A 505 1.89 27.24 19.35
CA ARG A 505 1.66 28.53 18.66
C ARG A 505 2.09 28.48 17.20
N ASP A 506 3.22 27.84 16.92
CA ASP A 506 3.69 27.63 15.55
C ASP A 506 2.70 26.76 14.75
N ALA A 507 2.12 25.73 15.37
CA ALA A 507 1.09 24.87 14.77
C ALA A 507 -0.24 25.60 14.52
N ALA A 508 -0.48 26.76 15.14
CA ALA A 508 -1.65 27.59 14.85
C ALA A 508 -1.43 28.55 13.66
N ASN A 509 -0.20 28.64 13.11
CA ASN A 509 0.17 29.57 12.04
C ASN A 509 -0.02 28.93 10.64
N PRO A 510 -0.96 29.41 9.81
CA PRO A 510 -1.24 28.82 8.48
C PRO A 510 -0.03 28.79 7.55
N THR A 511 0.84 29.80 7.58
CA THR A 511 2.04 29.85 6.73
C THR A 511 3.04 28.75 7.12
N MET A 512 3.22 28.52 8.42
CA MET A 512 4.10 27.44 8.90
C MET A 512 3.51 26.06 8.59
N ILE A 513 2.20 25.90 8.73
CA ILE A 513 1.49 24.68 8.32
C ILE A 513 1.66 24.43 6.82
N ARG A 514 1.45 25.45 5.98
CA ARG A 514 1.65 25.35 4.52
C ARG A 514 3.05 24.86 4.18
N ASN A 515 4.07 25.53 4.70
CA ASN A 515 5.48 25.17 4.43
C ASN A 515 5.79 23.75 4.89
N ALA A 516 5.26 23.34 6.04
CA ALA A 516 5.43 21.98 6.54
C ALA A 516 4.67 20.94 5.70
N CYS A 517 3.49 21.27 5.15
CA CYS A 517 2.74 20.41 4.24
C CYS A 517 3.46 20.23 2.90
N VAL A 518 4.03 21.31 2.34
CA VAL A 518 4.87 21.25 1.14
C VAL A 518 6.07 20.34 1.38
N PHE A 519 6.82 20.59 2.46
CA PHE A 519 7.96 19.74 2.84
C PHE A 519 7.55 18.27 2.98
N ALA A 520 6.43 17.99 3.66
CA ALA A 520 5.95 16.62 3.85
C ALA A 520 5.66 15.92 2.51
N ALA A 521 4.96 16.59 1.59
CA ALA A 521 4.63 16.04 0.28
C ALA A 521 5.89 15.79 -0.58
N GLU A 522 6.87 16.70 -0.55
CA GLU A 522 8.16 16.52 -1.23
C GLU A 522 8.94 15.30 -0.69
N HIS A 523 8.71 14.91 0.55
CA HIS A 523 9.33 13.73 1.18
C HIS A 523 8.44 12.47 1.12
N GLY A 524 7.39 12.49 0.29
CA GLY A 524 6.47 11.36 0.11
C GLY A 524 5.59 11.09 1.32
N LEU A 525 5.35 12.08 2.19
CA LEU A 525 4.56 11.97 3.41
C LEU A 525 3.12 12.48 3.19
N GLY A 526 2.46 11.90 2.20
CA GLY A 526 1.08 12.23 1.82
C GLY A 526 0.97 13.03 0.53
N PHE A 527 -0.28 13.32 0.18
CA PHE A 527 -0.67 14.03 -1.03
C PHE A 527 -1.10 15.46 -0.72
N LEU A 528 -0.40 16.41 -1.32
CA LEU A 528 -0.74 17.84 -1.23
C LEU A 528 -1.75 18.20 -2.33
N ASN A 529 -2.96 18.61 -1.92
CA ASN A 529 -3.95 19.15 -2.83
C ASN A 529 -3.83 20.68 -2.89
N GLY A 530 -2.98 21.16 -3.82
CA GLY A 530 -2.69 22.59 -3.99
C GLY A 530 -2.30 23.26 -2.67
N ASP A 531 -2.82 24.47 -2.45
CA ASP A 531 -2.62 25.22 -1.20
C ASP A 531 -3.72 24.97 -0.15
N GLU A 532 -4.54 23.93 -0.33
CA GLU A 532 -5.71 23.69 0.52
C GLU A 532 -5.42 22.72 1.67
N SER A 533 -4.82 21.57 1.37
CA SER A 533 -4.69 20.48 2.35
C SER A 533 -3.64 19.44 2.02
N LEU A 534 -3.15 18.77 3.06
CA LEU A 534 -2.33 17.55 2.97
C LEU A 534 -3.18 16.36 3.44
N LEU A 535 -3.28 15.31 2.61
CA LEU A 535 -4.00 14.08 2.91
C LEU A 535 -3.03 12.91 2.98
N LEU A 536 -3.04 12.15 4.08
CA LEU A 536 -2.06 11.09 4.32
C LEU A 536 -2.61 9.97 5.19
N HIS A 537 -2.00 8.78 5.09
CA HIS A 537 -2.28 7.68 5.99
C HIS A 537 -1.71 7.97 7.40
N ILE A 538 -2.44 7.54 8.44
CA ILE A 538 -2.12 7.81 9.85
C ILE A 538 -0.71 7.34 10.24
N SER A 539 -0.22 6.25 9.63
CA SER A 539 1.12 5.70 9.90
C SER A 539 2.25 6.66 9.49
N LEU A 540 1.98 7.63 8.62
CA LEU A 540 2.96 8.61 8.17
C LEU A 540 3.06 9.81 9.13
N VAL A 541 2.13 9.96 10.09
CA VAL A 541 2.12 11.08 11.04
C VAL A 541 3.42 11.16 11.84
N GLU A 542 3.97 10.03 12.31
CA GLU A 542 5.24 10.03 13.06
C GLU A 542 6.42 10.64 12.29
N ARG A 543 6.35 10.65 10.95
CA ARG A 543 7.40 11.17 10.06
C ARG A 543 7.22 12.63 9.67
N LEU A 544 6.06 13.21 9.94
CA LEU A 544 5.79 14.59 9.57
C LEU A 544 6.69 15.58 10.33
N PRO A 545 6.90 16.80 9.78
CA PRO A 545 7.44 17.90 10.56
C PRO A 545 6.70 18.05 11.89
N VAL A 546 7.45 18.33 12.96
CA VAL A 546 6.93 18.35 14.34
C VAL A 546 5.73 19.30 14.52
N ILE A 547 5.65 20.37 13.72
CA ILE A 547 4.53 21.31 13.68
C ILE A 547 3.23 20.62 13.23
N LEU A 548 3.29 19.82 12.16
CA LEU A 548 2.11 19.07 11.69
C LEU A 548 1.76 17.95 12.66
N ARG A 549 2.77 17.31 13.29
CA ARG A 549 2.53 16.31 14.34
C ARG A 549 1.79 16.90 15.53
N ALA A 550 2.17 18.10 15.97
CA ALA A 550 1.45 18.83 17.01
C ALA A 550 0.02 19.19 16.57
N TYR A 551 -0.17 19.64 15.33
CA TYR A 551 -1.48 19.94 14.78
C TYR A 551 -2.41 18.71 14.79
N VAL A 552 -1.92 17.57 14.30
CA VAL A 552 -2.67 16.30 14.29
C VAL A 552 -2.95 15.84 15.72
N ALA A 553 -1.95 15.87 16.62
CA ALA A 553 -2.11 15.46 18.01
C ALA A 553 -3.17 16.29 18.75
N CYS A 554 -3.20 17.61 18.56
CA CYS A 554 -4.27 18.47 19.09
C CYS A 554 -5.67 18.03 18.61
N GLY A 555 -5.81 17.68 17.32
CA GLY A 555 -7.09 17.20 16.80
C GLY A 555 -7.48 15.82 17.32
N LEU A 556 -6.51 14.91 17.51
CA LEU A 556 -6.76 13.59 18.09
C LEU A 556 -7.16 13.65 19.57
N ILE A 557 -6.62 14.60 20.33
CA ILE A 557 -7.03 14.86 21.72
C ILE A 557 -8.50 15.29 21.78
N LEU A 558 -8.95 16.16 20.87
CA LEU A 558 -10.33 16.66 20.86
C LEU A 558 -11.37 15.59 20.51
N TYR A 559 -11.02 14.65 19.63
CA TYR A 559 -11.91 13.56 19.23
C TYR A 559 -11.75 12.29 20.08
N ASP A 560 -10.74 12.24 20.96
CA ASP A 560 -10.31 11.02 21.68
C ASP A 560 -10.22 9.81 20.75
N ALA A 561 -9.59 10.01 19.58
CA ALA A 561 -9.61 9.05 18.51
C ALA A 561 -8.74 7.82 18.85
N VAL A 562 -9.33 6.63 18.85
CA VAL A 562 -8.62 5.40 19.21
C VAL A 562 -8.52 4.50 17.98
N SER A 563 -7.37 4.56 17.30
CA SER A 563 -6.85 3.63 16.28
C SER A 563 -7.66 3.28 15.02
N GLU A 564 -8.93 3.68 14.88
CA GLU A 564 -9.76 3.32 13.71
C GLU A 564 -9.56 4.26 12.51
N VAL A 565 -8.79 5.33 12.66
CA VAL A 565 -8.52 6.30 11.59
C VAL A 565 -7.43 5.78 10.66
N GLN A 566 -7.72 5.65 9.37
CA GLN A 566 -6.70 5.34 8.36
C GLN A 566 -6.16 6.59 7.70
N LEU A 567 -7.01 7.58 7.35
CA LEU A 567 -6.54 8.81 6.71
C LEU A 567 -6.75 10.06 7.56
N VAL A 568 -5.79 10.97 7.46
CA VAL A 568 -5.78 12.29 8.08
C VAL A 568 -5.73 13.36 7.00
N LYS A 569 -6.60 14.38 7.07
CA LYS A 569 -6.58 15.59 6.23
C LYS A 569 -6.23 16.79 7.09
N ILE A 570 -5.07 17.38 6.86
CA ILE A 570 -4.66 18.64 7.47
C ILE A 570 -5.12 19.77 6.55
N HIS A 571 -6.05 20.62 7.00
CA HIS A 571 -6.51 21.77 6.23
C HIS A 571 -5.63 22.98 6.56
N ILE A 572 -4.94 23.52 5.55
CA ILE A 572 -3.87 24.51 5.73
C ILE A 572 -4.41 25.82 6.30
N ASN A 573 -5.53 26.31 5.77
CA ASN A 573 -6.03 27.65 6.07
C ASN A 573 -7.17 27.70 7.10
N SER A 574 -7.91 26.61 7.28
CA SER A 574 -9.18 26.63 8.02
C SER A 574 -9.07 26.25 9.50
N GLY A 575 -7.89 25.79 9.97
CA GLY A 575 -7.74 25.30 11.34
C GLY A 575 -8.52 24.01 11.62
N LYS A 576 -8.85 23.26 10.57
CA LYS A 576 -9.58 22.00 10.63
C LYS A 576 -8.66 20.80 10.39
N LEU A 577 -8.97 19.71 11.08
CA LEU A 577 -8.44 18.38 10.82
C LEU A 577 -9.61 17.49 10.40
N THR A 578 -9.44 16.67 9.37
CA THR A 578 -10.41 15.61 9.07
C THR A 578 -9.78 14.26 9.31
N LEU A 579 -10.48 13.38 10.01
CA LEU A 579 -10.12 11.99 10.23
C LEU A 579 -11.10 11.13 9.45
N GLN A 580 -10.61 10.08 8.78
CA GLN A 580 -11.43 9.18 7.97
C GLN A 580 -11.16 7.73 8.33
N GLU A 581 -12.26 7.00 8.53
CA GLU A 581 -12.29 5.56 8.79
C GLU A 581 -12.78 4.85 7.53
N TYR A 582 -12.09 3.77 7.17
CA TYR A 582 -12.35 2.98 5.99
C TYR A 582 -12.46 1.49 6.31
N GLU A 583 -13.40 0.83 5.66
CA GLU A 583 -13.54 -0.62 5.62
C GLU A 583 -12.47 -1.22 4.69
N ASP A 584 -11.83 -2.31 5.15
CA ASP A 584 -10.82 -3.08 4.41
C ASP A 584 -9.66 -2.26 3.83
N PHE A 585 -9.21 -1.20 4.53
CA PHE A 585 -8.18 -0.30 4.00
C PHE A 585 -6.91 -1.03 3.57
N ASP A 586 -6.40 -2.00 4.34
CA ASP A 586 -5.15 -2.69 4.03
C ASP A 586 -5.28 -3.72 2.90
N VAL A 587 -6.48 -4.27 2.69
CA VAL A 587 -6.71 -5.39 1.76
C VAL A 587 -7.34 -4.93 0.44
N SER A 588 -8.27 -3.99 0.50
CA SER A 588 -8.97 -3.47 -0.67
C SER A 588 -8.13 -2.41 -1.41
N PRO A 589 -8.07 -2.46 -2.75
CA PRO A 589 -7.49 -1.38 -3.54
C PRO A 589 -8.36 -0.11 -3.58
N VAL A 590 -9.65 -0.24 -3.25
CA VAL A 590 -10.68 0.81 -3.29
C VAL A 590 -11.51 0.80 -2.00
N PRO A 591 -10.88 1.01 -0.83
CA PRO A 591 -11.56 0.84 0.45
C PRO A 591 -12.72 1.82 0.64
N ILE A 592 -13.70 1.43 1.45
CA ILE A 592 -14.98 2.14 1.55
C ILE A 592 -15.00 3.03 2.78
N LEU A 593 -15.28 4.32 2.60
CA LEU A 593 -15.43 5.28 3.68
C LEU A 593 -16.66 4.93 4.54
N THR A 594 -16.44 4.72 5.83
CA THR A 594 -17.50 4.40 6.81
C THR A 594 -17.77 5.58 7.75
N LYS A 595 -16.73 6.32 8.13
CA LYS A 595 -16.87 7.48 9.02
C LYS A 595 -15.91 8.60 8.64
N ARG A 596 -16.38 9.83 8.77
CA ARG A 596 -15.57 11.04 8.63
C ARG A 596 -15.81 11.96 9.82
N ILE A 597 -14.74 12.39 10.46
CA ILE A 597 -14.78 13.31 11.59
C ILE A 597 -14.08 14.60 11.21
N LYS A 598 -14.80 15.72 11.30
CA LYS A 598 -14.22 17.05 11.06
C LYS A 598 -14.02 17.74 12.40
N VAL A 599 -12.77 17.80 12.84
CA VAL A 599 -12.36 18.49 14.06
C VAL A 599 -12.01 19.93 13.72
N ASN A 600 -12.59 20.88 14.44
CA ASN A 600 -12.19 22.27 14.39
C ASN A 600 -11.32 22.58 15.61
N ILE A 601 -10.01 22.62 15.40
CA ILE A 601 -9.06 22.78 16.50
C ILE A 601 -9.25 24.14 17.20
N ARG A 602 -9.62 25.18 16.43
CA ARG A 602 -9.82 26.54 16.98
C ARG A 602 -11.08 26.66 17.84
N LYS A 603 -12.15 25.97 17.45
CA LYS A 603 -13.41 25.96 18.20
C LYS A 603 -13.45 24.90 19.29
N GLN A 604 -12.48 23.98 19.30
CA GLN A 604 -12.47 22.82 20.19
C GLN A 604 -13.75 21.97 20.05
N ASP A 605 -14.29 21.92 18.83
CA ASP A 605 -15.49 21.15 18.48
C ASP A 605 -15.18 20.15 17.37
N TYR A 606 -16.09 19.19 17.17
CA TYR A 606 -16.02 18.27 16.05
C TYR A 606 -17.41 17.88 15.55
N GLU A 607 -17.48 17.49 14.28
CA GLU A 607 -18.67 16.95 13.62
C GLU A 607 -18.38 15.55 13.10
N ILE A 608 -19.29 14.60 13.33
CA ILE A 608 -19.19 13.22 12.86
C ILE A 608 -20.17 13.01 11.70
N TYR A 609 -19.70 12.33 10.66
CA TYR A 609 -20.47 11.92 9.50
C TYR A 609 -20.31 10.41 9.31
N GLU A 610 -21.40 9.66 9.44
CA GLU A 610 -21.43 8.21 9.23
C GLU A 610 -22.02 7.89 7.86
N TYR A 611 -21.34 6.99 7.14
CA TYR A 611 -21.65 6.64 5.76
C TYR A 611 -22.31 5.26 5.68
N GLY A 612 -23.33 5.15 4.83
CA GLY A 612 -24.21 3.98 4.73
C GLY A 612 -25.70 4.31 4.67
N SER A 613 -26.08 5.58 4.77
CA SER A 613 -27.47 6.05 4.64
C SER A 613 -27.73 6.67 3.26
N PRO A 614 -29.00 6.85 2.85
CA PRO A 614 -29.32 7.59 1.61
C PRO A 614 -28.78 9.03 1.59
N GLN A 615 -28.64 9.67 2.75
CA GLN A 615 -28.06 11.01 2.87
C GLN A 615 -26.52 11.01 2.77
N TYR A 616 -25.88 9.95 3.27
CA TYR A 616 -24.42 9.78 3.25
C TYR A 616 -24.08 8.41 2.64
N PRO A 617 -24.18 8.25 1.31
CA PRO A 617 -23.91 6.97 0.66
C PRO A 617 -22.43 6.58 0.79
N LYS A 618 -22.15 5.28 0.93
CA LYS A 618 -20.79 4.72 1.00
C LYS A 618 -19.94 5.22 -0.18
N GLN A 619 -18.72 5.70 0.10
CA GLN A 619 -17.81 6.26 -0.91
C GLN A 619 -16.55 5.41 -1.03
N MET A 620 -16.13 5.08 -2.25
CA MET A 620 -14.91 4.32 -2.49
C MET A 620 -13.71 5.27 -2.57
N LEU A 621 -12.65 4.96 -1.85
CA LEU A 621 -11.38 5.67 -1.97
C LEU A 621 -10.74 5.39 -3.32
N ALA A 622 -10.17 6.44 -3.89
CA ALA A 622 -9.52 6.43 -5.18
C ALA A 622 -8.07 6.88 -5.05
N TRP A 623 -7.17 6.35 -5.90
CA TRP A 623 -5.74 6.62 -5.86
C TRP A 623 -5.13 6.45 -4.46
N LYS A 624 -5.43 5.33 -3.80
CA LYS A 624 -4.94 5.04 -2.45
C LYS A 624 -3.42 5.16 -2.34
N SER A 625 -2.66 4.85 -3.40
CA SER A 625 -1.20 5.02 -3.45
C SER A 625 -0.73 6.47 -3.22
N ARG A 626 -1.59 7.49 -3.36
CA ARG A 626 -1.26 8.89 -3.04
C ARG A 626 -1.16 9.16 -1.54
N PHE A 627 -1.87 8.38 -0.72
CA PHE A 627 -1.99 8.63 0.72
C PHE A 627 -1.07 7.74 1.55
N ILE A 628 -0.59 6.64 0.97
CA ILE A 628 0.47 5.80 1.52
C ILE A 628 1.79 6.07 0.78
N ASN A 629 2.89 5.46 1.22
CA ASN A 629 4.18 5.60 0.56
C ASN A 629 4.89 4.26 0.35
N GLU A 630 6.04 4.29 -0.31
CA GLU A 630 6.78 3.11 -0.73
C GLU A 630 7.27 2.21 0.42
N ASP A 631 7.35 2.74 1.64
CA ASP A 631 7.67 1.97 2.84
C ASP A 631 6.46 1.16 3.34
N THR A 632 5.26 1.41 2.80
CA THR A 632 4.02 0.73 3.17
C THR A 632 3.89 -0.60 2.44
N GLN A 633 3.49 -1.65 3.17
CA GLN A 633 3.24 -2.96 2.57
C GLN A 633 2.15 -2.85 1.49
N GLY A 634 2.35 -3.51 0.34
CA GLY A 634 1.41 -3.50 -0.78
C GLY A 634 1.43 -2.23 -1.65
N PHE A 635 2.28 -1.24 -1.35
CA PHE A 635 2.37 0.01 -2.12
C PHE A 635 2.56 -0.22 -3.63
N ALA A 636 3.48 -1.10 -4.02
CA ALA A 636 3.79 -1.36 -5.43
C ALA A 636 2.57 -1.86 -6.21
N SER A 637 1.82 -2.82 -5.63
CA SER A 637 0.60 -3.36 -6.22
C SER A 637 -0.50 -2.30 -6.30
N GLN A 638 -0.65 -1.48 -5.26
CA GLN A 638 -1.60 -0.36 -5.25
C GLN A 638 -1.26 0.69 -6.31
N GLN A 639 0.02 1.07 -6.43
CA GLN A 639 0.44 2.06 -7.42
C GLN A 639 0.18 1.56 -8.84
N ALA A 640 0.54 0.31 -9.14
CA ALA A 640 0.30 -0.26 -10.46
C ALA A 640 -1.20 -0.37 -10.79
N PHE A 641 -2.05 -0.61 -9.78
CA PHE A 641 -3.51 -0.57 -9.92
C PHE A 641 -4.00 0.85 -10.26
N ASP A 642 -3.54 1.85 -9.52
CA ASP A 642 -3.91 3.25 -9.73
C ASP A 642 -3.43 3.78 -11.10
N GLU A 643 -2.25 3.34 -11.55
CA GLU A 643 -1.71 3.64 -12.89
C GLU A 643 -2.51 2.95 -14.01
N GLN A 644 -2.97 1.71 -13.81
CA GLN A 644 -3.89 1.04 -14.74
C GLN A 644 -5.19 1.83 -14.89
N LEU A 645 -5.76 2.31 -13.78
CA LEU A 645 -6.96 3.14 -13.81
C LEU A 645 -6.73 4.47 -14.56
N GLU A 646 -5.61 5.16 -14.31
CA GLU A 646 -5.25 6.38 -15.03
C GLU A 646 -5.07 6.11 -16.55
N SER A 647 -4.50 4.96 -16.92
CA SER A 647 -4.34 4.56 -18.32
C SER A 647 -5.67 4.35 -19.05
N MET A 648 -6.70 3.90 -18.33
CA MET A 648 -8.07 3.71 -18.84
C MET A 648 -8.88 5.02 -18.85
N GLY A 649 -8.29 6.13 -18.43
CA GLY A 649 -8.93 7.45 -18.43
C GLY A 649 -9.88 7.68 -17.24
N PHE A 650 -9.80 6.88 -16.18
CA PHE A 650 -10.51 7.20 -14.94
C PHE A 650 -9.85 8.39 -14.26
N ILE A 651 -10.66 9.37 -13.84
CA ILE A 651 -10.21 10.60 -13.17
C ILE A 651 -10.83 10.64 -11.77
N PRO A 652 -10.06 10.93 -10.70
CA PRO A 652 -10.61 11.08 -9.37
C PRO A 652 -11.43 12.36 -9.26
N ASP A 653 -12.28 12.42 -8.24
CA ASP A 653 -12.59 13.71 -7.65
C ASP A 653 -11.30 14.31 -7.03
N PRO A 654 -10.79 15.44 -7.56
CA PRO A 654 -9.54 16.04 -7.09
C PRO A 654 -9.63 16.57 -5.65
N VAL A 655 -10.82 16.85 -5.12
CA VAL A 655 -11.01 17.49 -3.81
C VAL A 655 -11.06 16.48 -2.67
N HIS A 656 -11.63 15.30 -2.94
CA HIS A 656 -11.91 14.31 -1.90
C HIS A 656 -11.20 12.97 -2.10
N GLY A 657 -10.62 12.70 -3.27
CA GLY A 657 -9.91 11.45 -3.51
C GLY A 657 -10.82 10.22 -3.49
N HIS A 658 -12.09 10.38 -3.87
CA HIS A 658 -13.05 9.29 -3.97
C HIS A 658 -13.46 9.06 -5.43
N PHE A 659 -13.88 7.84 -5.72
CA PHE A 659 -14.53 7.55 -6.99
C PHE A 659 -15.97 8.03 -6.96
N PRO A 660 -16.49 8.54 -8.09
CA PRO A 660 -17.93 8.76 -8.22
C PRO A 660 -18.66 7.41 -8.11
N GLU A 661 -19.88 7.43 -7.57
CA GLU A 661 -20.72 6.22 -7.45
C GLU A 661 -20.92 5.53 -8.82
N SER A 662 -20.92 6.31 -9.90
CA SER A 662 -21.02 5.81 -11.27
C SER A 662 -19.79 5.04 -11.77
N MET A 663 -18.66 5.05 -11.05
CA MET A 663 -17.41 4.46 -11.55
C MET A 663 -17.52 2.96 -11.78
N LEU A 664 -18.03 2.19 -10.81
CA LEU A 664 -18.21 0.74 -10.98
C LEU A 664 -19.16 0.43 -12.14
N LYS A 665 -20.19 1.26 -12.33
CA LYS A 665 -21.10 1.15 -13.47
C LYS A 665 -20.37 1.42 -14.80
N SER A 666 -19.51 2.44 -14.85
CA SER A 666 -18.69 2.74 -16.03
C SER A 666 -17.68 1.63 -16.33
N MET A 667 -17.04 1.07 -15.30
CA MET A 667 -16.16 -0.09 -15.44
C MET A 667 -16.92 -1.29 -16.01
N GLU A 668 -18.11 -1.57 -15.49
CA GLU A 668 -18.95 -2.67 -15.96
C GLU A 668 -19.45 -2.46 -17.39
N LEU A 669 -19.75 -1.23 -17.80
CA LEU A 669 -20.06 -0.90 -19.20
C LEU A 669 -18.88 -1.19 -20.14
N MET A 670 -17.64 -1.02 -19.65
CA MET A 670 -16.41 -1.43 -20.33
C MET A 670 -16.02 -2.90 -20.06
N ARG A 671 -16.89 -3.66 -19.38
CA ARG A 671 -16.68 -5.07 -19.03
C ARG A 671 -15.43 -5.33 -18.20
N LEU A 672 -15.14 -4.42 -17.27
CA LEU A 672 -14.03 -4.49 -16.33
C LEU A 672 -14.52 -4.66 -14.89
N SER A 673 -13.77 -5.42 -14.10
CA SER A 673 -13.97 -5.62 -12.66
C SER A 673 -12.64 -5.52 -11.92
N ILE A 674 -12.70 -5.28 -10.60
CA ILE A 674 -11.51 -5.18 -9.74
C ILE A 674 -11.30 -6.51 -9.04
N LYS A 675 -10.14 -7.15 -9.26
CA LYS A 675 -9.71 -8.34 -8.50
C LYS A 675 -8.24 -8.23 -8.13
N ASN A 676 -7.91 -8.41 -6.84
CA ASN A 676 -6.53 -8.46 -6.34
C ASN A 676 -5.62 -7.32 -6.86
N HIS A 677 -6.07 -6.06 -6.75
CA HIS A 677 -5.33 -4.87 -7.24
C HIS A 677 -5.05 -4.91 -8.76
N LYS A 678 -5.93 -5.55 -9.55
CA LYS A 678 -5.87 -5.57 -11.01
C LYS A 678 -7.25 -5.33 -11.61
N LEU A 679 -7.26 -4.69 -12.77
CA LEU A 679 -8.43 -4.65 -13.63
C LEU A 679 -8.47 -5.94 -14.46
N VAL A 680 -9.56 -6.68 -14.36
CA VAL A 680 -9.78 -7.93 -15.09
C VAL A 680 -11.12 -7.88 -15.81
N ALA A 681 -11.28 -8.72 -16.84
CA ALA A 681 -12.56 -8.83 -17.53
C ALA A 681 -13.67 -9.22 -16.54
N SER A 682 -14.85 -8.60 -16.69
CA SER A 682 -16.01 -8.84 -15.85
C SER A 682 -16.48 -10.30 -15.94
N ASP A 683 -16.90 -10.84 -14.80
CA ASP A 683 -17.53 -12.15 -14.64
C ASP A 683 -19.04 -12.06 -14.36
N ILE A 684 -19.63 -10.87 -14.54
CA ILE A 684 -21.06 -10.62 -14.38
C ILE A 684 -21.77 -10.73 -15.74
N PHE A 685 -22.96 -11.31 -15.78
CA PHE A 685 -23.81 -11.30 -16.97
C PHE A 685 -24.47 -9.92 -17.14
N PRO A 686 -24.31 -9.24 -18.29
CA PRO A 686 -24.99 -7.97 -18.53
C PRO A 686 -26.45 -8.18 -18.91
N ASP A 687 -27.27 -7.14 -18.74
CA ASP A 687 -28.61 -7.09 -19.33
C ASP A 687 -28.50 -7.01 -20.87
N LEU A 688 -29.42 -7.62 -21.60
CA LEU A 688 -29.41 -7.57 -23.07
C LEU A 688 -29.58 -6.15 -23.62
N ASP A 689 -30.33 -5.31 -22.92
CA ASP A 689 -30.58 -3.92 -23.30
C ASP A 689 -29.48 -2.98 -22.79
N GLN A 690 -28.50 -3.49 -22.04
CA GLN A 690 -27.29 -2.76 -21.71
C GLN A 690 -26.49 -2.48 -22.99
N ARG A 691 -25.87 -1.29 -23.03
CA ARG A 691 -24.95 -0.91 -24.11
C ARG A 691 -23.78 -1.89 -24.22
N CYS A 692 -23.47 -2.23 -25.47
CA CYS A 692 -22.34 -3.04 -25.92
C CYS A 692 -21.58 -2.19 -26.94
N GLY A 693 -20.55 -1.49 -26.49
CA GLY A 693 -19.98 -0.36 -27.23
C GLY A 693 -20.80 0.92 -27.06
N PHE A 694 -20.50 1.93 -27.87
CA PHE A 694 -21.16 3.23 -27.83
C PHE A 694 -22.53 3.20 -28.54
N ASN A 695 -22.62 2.50 -29.67
CA ASN A 695 -23.77 2.57 -30.57
C ASN A 695 -24.75 1.39 -30.48
N LEU A 696 -24.35 0.26 -29.89
CA LEU A 696 -25.12 -0.99 -29.91
C LEU A 696 -25.46 -1.49 -28.50
N THR A 697 -26.40 -2.44 -28.40
CA THR A 697 -26.72 -3.20 -27.19
C THR A 697 -26.38 -4.67 -27.40
N TYR A 698 -26.29 -5.47 -26.33
CA TYR A 698 -26.07 -6.92 -26.47
C TYR A 698 -27.20 -7.60 -27.24
N ARG A 699 -28.44 -7.11 -27.11
CA ARG A 699 -29.61 -7.56 -27.87
C ARG A 699 -29.36 -7.49 -29.38
N HIS A 700 -28.73 -6.42 -29.89
CA HIS A 700 -28.46 -6.29 -31.33
C HIS A 700 -27.57 -7.41 -31.88
N PHE A 701 -26.67 -7.98 -31.07
CA PHE A 701 -25.83 -9.12 -31.50
C PHE A 701 -26.52 -10.47 -31.32
N ILE A 702 -27.40 -10.59 -30.33
CA ILE A 702 -28.00 -11.86 -29.90
C ILE A 702 -29.29 -12.15 -30.66
N GLU A 703 -30.05 -11.12 -31.00
CA GLU A 703 -31.38 -11.23 -31.62
C GLU A 703 -31.40 -10.78 -33.09
N CYS A 704 -30.26 -10.77 -33.76
CA CYS A 704 -30.16 -10.44 -35.19
C CYS A 704 -30.10 -11.67 -36.10
N GLY A 705 -30.45 -11.44 -37.37
CA GLY A 705 -30.33 -12.38 -38.47
C GLY A 705 -31.57 -13.23 -38.72
N GLU A 706 -31.73 -13.61 -40.00
CA GLU A 706 -32.95 -14.23 -40.53
C GLU A 706 -33.38 -15.48 -39.78
N THR A 707 -32.42 -16.30 -39.33
CA THR A 707 -32.73 -17.55 -38.61
C THR A 707 -33.25 -17.27 -37.21
N GLN A 708 -32.69 -16.29 -36.50
CA GLN A 708 -33.18 -15.88 -35.19
C GLN A 708 -34.57 -15.27 -35.34
N GLU A 709 -34.76 -14.38 -36.33
CA GLU A 709 -36.04 -13.72 -36.58
C GLU A 709 -37.16 -14.71 -36.93
N ARG A 710 -36.85 -15.72 -37.75
CA ARG A 710 -37.80 -16.75 -38.15
C ARG A 710 -38.15 -17.72 -37.02
N THR A 711 -37.14 -18.17 -36.26
CA THR A 711 -37.32 -19.27 -35.28
C THR A 711 -37.68 -18.77 -33.88
N LYS A 712 -37.30 -17.54 -33.54
CA LYS A 712 -37.42 -16.94 -32.20
C LYS A 712 -36.88 -17.83 -31.07
N ILE A 713 -35.92 -18.70 -31.38
CA ILE A 713 -35.24 -19.55 -30.38
C ILE A 713 -34.42 -18.64 -29.45
N ALA A 714 -34.48 -18.94 -28.15
CA ALA A 714 -33.66 -18.26 -27.15
C ALA A 714 -32.17 -18.44 -27.47
N ASN A 715 -31.51 -17.34 -27.86
CA ASN A 715 -30.13 -17.33 -28.33
C ASN A 715 -29.17 -16.73 -27.29
N LEU A 716 -29.40 -16.97 -26.00
CA LEU A 716 -28.63 -16.34 -24.92
C LEU A 716 -27.25 -17.01 -24.77
N PRO A 717 -26.14 -16.24 -24.76
CA PRO A 717 -24.84 -16.78 -24.40
C PRO A 717 -24.82 -17.36 -22.98
N LEU A 718 -24.15 -18.50 -22.80
CA LEU A 718 -24.02 -19.17 -21.49
C LEU A 718 -22.70 -18.82 -20.81
N LYS A 719 -21.73 -18.27 -21.54
CA LYS A 719 -20.43 -17.85 -21.02
C LYS A 719 -20.34 -16.33 -20.96
N VAL A 720 -19.95 -15.81 -19.79
CA VAL A 720 -19.71 -14.37 -19.61
C VAL A 720 -18.62 -13.86 -20.55
N GLN A 721 -17.63 -14.70 -20.87
CA GLN A 721 -16.57 -14.38 -21.82
C GLN A 721 -17.12 -14.09 -23.23
N THR A 722 -18.27 -14.65 -23.62
CA THR A 722 -18.94 -14.32 -24.88
C THR A 722 -19.38 -12.86 -24.88
N TYR A 723 -19.99 -12.38 -23.80
CA TYR A 723 -20.38 -10.97 -23.67
C TYR A 723 -19.16 -10.03 -23.69
N ASN A 724 -18.06 -10.42 -23.04
CA ASN A 724 -16.81 -9.64 -23.08
C ASN A 724 -16.27 -9.54 -24.51
N ALA A 725 -16.29 -10.63 -25.26
CA ALA A 725 -15.85 -10.64 -26.66
C ALA A 725 -16.78 -9.84 -27.59
N LEU A 726 -18.10 -9.84 -27.34
CA LEU A 726 -19.05 -8.98 -28.06
C LEU A 726 -18.80 -7.49 -27.79
N ASN A 727 -18.51 -7.13 -26.54
CA ASN A 727 -18.14 -5.75 -26.19
C ASN A 727 -16.84 -5.33 -26.87
N GLU A 728 -15.85 -6.23 -26.92
CA GLU A 728 -14.59 -5.99 -27.66
C GLU A 728 -14.84 -5.82 -29.17
N LEU A 729 -15.70 -6.65 -29.78
CA LEU A 729 -16.10 -6.54 -31.18
C LEU A 729 -16.75 -5.18 -31.46
N ALA A 730 -17.67 -4.76 -30.58
CA ALA A 730 -18.34 -3.47 -30.71
C ALA A 730 -17.35 -2.30 -30.58
N THR A 731 -16.61 -2.23 -29.47
CA THR A 731 -15.75 -1.09 -29.14
C THR A 731 -14.53 -0.95 -30.06
N LYS A 732 -13.91 -2.07 -30.45
CA LYS A 732 -12.69 -2.03 -31.27
C LYS A 732 -12.96 -1.94 -32.77
N LEU A 733 -14.07 -2.52 -33.25
CA LEU A 733 -14.34 -2.64 -34.68
C LEU A 733 -15.57 -1.85 -35.11
N LEU A 734 -16.74 -2.12 -34.52
CA LEU A 734 -17.99 -1.56 -35.04
C LEU A 734 -18.20 -0.09 -34.69
N ASP A 735 -17.82 0.36 -33.49
CA ASP A 735 -17.95 1.78 -33.11
C ASP A 735 -17.12 2.69 -34.04
N PRO A 736 -15.84 2.40 -34.35
CA PRO A 736 -15.08 3.16 -35.36
C PRO A 736 -15.68 3.12 -36.77
N ILE A 737 -16.24 1.98 -37.18
CA ILE A 737 -16.92 1.85 -38.48
C ILE A 737 -18.16 2.74 -38.50
N ILE A 738 -18.96 2.72 -37.43
CA ILE A 738 -20.17 3.53 -37.32
C ILE A 738 -19.83 5.02 -37.27
N GLU A 739 -18.74 5.38 -36.58
CA GLU A 739 -18.26 6.76 -36.51
C GLU A 739 -17.83 7.28 -37.89
N TYR A 740 -17.19 6.44 -38.71
CA TYR A 740 -16.68 6.84 -40.02
C TYR A 740 -17.72 6.78 -41.14
N PHE A 741 -18.46 5.68 -41.24
CA PHE A 741 -19.41 5.39 -42.34
C PHE A 741 -20.88 5.63 -41.97
N GLY A 742 -21.20 5.86 -40.69
CA GLY A 742 -22.57 5.99 -40.21
C GLY A 742 -23.20 4.65 -39.78
N ALA A 743 -24.53 4.66 -39.61
CA ALA A 743 -25.24 3.52 -39.02
C ALA A 743 -25.07 2.22 -39.83
N ILE A 744 -24.93 1.09 -39.13
CA ILE A 744 -24.83 -0.24 -39.73
C ILE A 744 -26.05 -1.09 -39.41
N ARG A 745 -26.31 -2.08 -40.27
CA ARG A 745 -27.27 -3.15 -40.00
C ARG A 745 -26.55 -4.47 -39.78
N LEU A 746 -26.71 -5.04 -38.58
CA LEU A 746 -26.24 -6.38 -38.27
C LEU A 746 -27.15 -7.42 -38.93
N THR A 747 -26.56 -8.25 -39.78
CA THR A 747 -27.25 -9.32 -40.53
C THR A 747 -27.05 -10.69 -39.90
N TYR A 748 -26.00 -10.86 -39.11
CA TYR A 748 -25.77 -12.05 -38.30
C TYR A 748 -24.81 -11.73 -37.15
N GLY A 749 -25.00 -12.37 -36.00
CA GLY A 749 -24.30 -12.05 -34.76
C GLY A 749 -23.95 -13.30 -33.97
N PHE A 750 -24.20 -13.30 -32.66
CA PHE A 750 -23.94 -14.46 -31.82
C PHE A 750 -24.79 -15.66 -32.27
N CYS A 751 -24.21 -16.86 -32.25
CA CYS A 751 -24.93 -18.11 -32.53
C CYS A 751 -24.71 -19.14 -31.43
N SER A 752 -25.75 -19.36 -30.63
CA SER A 752 -25.80 -20.45 -29.66
C SER A 752 -25.83 -21.82 -30.34
N LEU A 753 -25.46 -22.85 -29.58
CA LEU A 753 -25.54 -24.23 -30.06
C LEU A 753 -26.96 -24.62 -30.51
N GLU A 754 -28.00 -24.14 -29.83
CA GLU A 754 -29.40 -24.43 -30.21
C GLU A 754 -29.81 -23.73 -31.51
N LEU A 755 -29.43 -22.46 -31.69
CA LEU A 755 -29.68 -21.74 -32.94
C LEU A 755 -28.91 -22.37 -34.11
N SER A 756 -27.67 -22.81 -33.88
CA SER A 756 -26.83 -23.43 -34.92
C SER A 756 -27.44 -24.69 -35.54
N LYS A 757 -28.27 -25.44 -34.79
CA LYS A 757 -28.95 -26.65 -35.29
C LYS A 757 -29.97 -26.34 -36.39
N GLN A 758 -30.45 -25.11 -36.47
CA GLN A 758 -31.39 -24.63 -37.48
C GLN A 758 -30.68 -24.07 -38.73
N ILE A 759 -29.35 -24.08 -38.76
CA ILE A 759 -28.54 -23.56 -39.86
C ILE A 759 -27.96 -24.73 -40.65
N HIS A 760 -28.58 -25.04 -41.79
CA HIS A 760 -28.27 -26.24 -42.57
C HIS A 760 -27.24 -26.02 -43.70
N SER A 761 -26.77 -24.80 -43.93
CA SER A 761 -25.77 -24.48 -44.95
C SER A 761 -24.94 -23.23 -44.58
N ARG A 762 -23.77 -23.05 -45.20
CA ARG A 762 -22.88 -21.86 -45.11
C ARG A 762 -22.17 -21.61 -43.76
N VAL A 763 -22.09 -22.60 -42.89
CA VAL A 763 -21.38 -22.50 -41.60
C VAL A 763 -20.29 -23.56 -41.47
N ALA A 764 -19.15 -23.19 -40.90
CA ALA A 764 -18.07 -24.09 -40.53
C ALA A 764 -17.90 -24.10 -39.00
N PRO A 765 -18.68 -24.90 -38.24
CA PRO A 765 -18.89 -24.71 -36.80
C PRO A 765 -17.62 -24.68 -35.94
N LYS A 766 -16.55 -25.39 -36.36
CA LYS A 766 -15.27 -25.43 -35.64
C LYS A 766 -14.38 -24.19 -35.85
N LEU A 767 -14.67 -23.41 -36.88
CA LEU A 767 -13.94 -22.20 -37.27
C LEU A 767 -14.79 -20.94 -37.14
N ASP A 768 -16.03 -21.09 -36.72
CA ASP A 768 -17.02 -20.04 -36.69
C ASP A 768 -16.97 -19.27 -35.35
N GLN A 769 -16.47 -18.04 -35.42
CA GLN A 769 -16.36 -17.14 -34.27
C GLN A 769 -17.72 -16.54 -33.85
N HIS A 770 -18.82 -16.81 -34.56
CA HIS A 770 -20.18 -16.50 -34.11
C HIS A 770 -20.57 -17.30 -32.85
N ALA A 771 -19.97 -18.48 -32.62
CA ALA A 771 -20.12 -19.24 -31.37
C ALA A 771 -19.31 -18.63 -30.20
N ALA A 772 -18.47 -17.64 -30.47
CA ALA A 772 -17.67 -16.92 -29.51
C ALA A 772 -16.90 -17.82 -28.52
N HIS A 773 -17.11 -17.64 -27.21
CA HIS A 773 -16.46 -18.40 -26.14
C HIS A 773 -17.29 -19.59 -25.64
N GLU A 774 -18.37 -19.95 -26.33
CA GLU A 774 -19.20 -21.08 -25.94
C GLU A 774 -18.45 -22.41 -26.05
N VAL A 775 -18.86 -23.36 -25.21
CA VAL A 775 -18.22 -24.68 -25.12
C VAL A 775 -19.19 -25.79 -25.51
N GLY A 776 -18.66 -26.84 -26.12
CA GLY A 776 -19.41 -28.05 -26.42
C GLY A 776 -19.65 -28.90 -25.16
N LYS A 777 -20.35 -30.03 -25.33
CA LYS A 777 -20.67 -30.98 -24.24
C LYS A 777 -19.46 -31.53 -23.48
N ASN A 778 -18.26 -31.49 -24.09
CA ASN A 778 -17.01 -31.95 -23.48
C ASN A 778 -16.22 -30.82 -22.78
N GLY A 779 -16.81 -29.63 -22.64
CA GLY A 779 -16.16 -28.46 -22.03
C GLY A 779 -15.11 -27.77 -22.90
N LYS A 780 -14.85 -28.25 -24.12
CA LYS A 780 -13.93 -27.60 -25.06
C LYS A 780 -14.63 -26.47 -25.83
N PRO A 781 -13.91 -25.38 -26.18
CA PRO A 781 -14.48 -24.32 -27.02
C PRO A 781 -15.07 -24.88 -28.32
N ILE A 782 -16.25 -24.40 -28.71
CA ILE A 782 -16.89 -24.76 -29.99
C ILE A 782 -16.01 -24.28 -31.15
N CYS A 783 -15.51 -23.05 -31.05
CA CYS A 783 -14.51 -22.49 -31.94
C CYS A 783 -13.19 -22.28 -31.19
N SER A 784 -12.11 -22.91 -31.67
CA SER A 784 -10.80 -22.79 -31.03
C SER A 784 -10.16 -21.40 -31.22
N ARG A 785 -10.72 -20.56 -32.09
CA ARG A 785 -10.23 -19.19 -32.33
C ARG A 785 -10.62 -18.24 -31.21
N LEU A 786 -11.70 -18.54 -30.47
CA LEU A 786 -12.28 -17.66 -29.45
C LEU A 786 -12.65 -16.27 -30.02
N GLY A 787 -12.96 -15.31 -29.16
CA GLY A 787 -13.40 -13.98 -29.56
C GLY A 787 -14.87 -13.94 -29.95
N ALA A 788 -15.24 -13.09 -30.90
CA ALA A 788 -16.62 -12.95 -31.39
C ALA A 788 -16.61 -12.47 -32.85
N ALA A 789 -17.70 -12.75 -33.57
CA ALA A 789 -17.90 -12.31 -34.95
C ALA A 789 -19.29 -11.76 -35.21
N CYS A 790 -19.41 -10.96 -36.26
CA CYS A 790 -20.66 -10.47 -36.80
C CYS A 790 -20.59 -10.36 -38.32
N ASP A 791 -21.74 -10.41 -38.97
CA ASP A 791 -21.90 -10.03 -40.37
C ASP A 791 -22.72 -8.74 -40.42
N PHE A 792 -22.20 -7.69 -41.05
CA PHE A 792 -22.86 -6.39 -41.11
C PHE A 792 -22.83 -5.78 -42.51
N ILE A 793 -23.74 -4.84 -42.75
CA ILE A 793 -23.78 -4.02 -43.96
C ILE A 793 -23.92 -2.55 -43.56
N VAL A 794 -23.28 -1.65 -44.30
CA VAL A 794 -23.54 -0.21 -44.24
C VAL A 794 -24.50 0.08 -45.39
N GLU A 795 -25.67 0.65 -45.09
CA GLU A 795 -26.66 0.94 -46.13
C GLU A 795 -26.17 2.11 -46.99
N ASP A 796 -26.42 2.04 -48.30
CA ASP A 796 -26.04 3.05 -49.30
C ASP A 796 -24.52 3.28 -49.52
N GLU A 797 -23.66 2.43 -48.93
CA GLU A 797 -22.21 2.47 -49.11
C GLU A 797 -21.67 1.27 -49.90
N ASN A 798 -20.52 1.44 -50.56
CA ASN A 798 -19.84 0.35 -51.24
C ASN A 798 -19.06 -0.51 -50.23
N MET A 799 -19.48 -1.76 -50.02
CA MET A 799 -18.85 -2.62 -49.01
C MET A 799 -17.39 -2.98 -49.33
N ARG A 800 -16.92 -2.79 -50.57
CA ARG A 800 -15.50 -2.90 -50.90
C ARG A 800 -14.69 -1.80 -50.21
N GLU A 801 -15.19 -0.56 -50.25
CA GLU A 801 -14.53 0.60 -49.64
C GLU A 801 -14.52 0.46 -48.12
N VAL A 802 -15.63 -0.02 -47.54
CA VAL A 802 -15.71 -0.38 -46.12
C VAL A 802 -14.67 -1.44 -45.77
N ALA A 803 -14.54 -2.52 -46.56
CA ALA A 803 -13.55 -3.56 -46.32
C ALA A 803 -12.12 -3.04 -46.40
N ASP A 804 -11.80 -2.23 -47.41
CA ASP A 804 -10.47 -1.66 -47.61
C ASP A 804 -10.11 -0.71 -46.45
N TRP A 805 -11.06 0.11 -45.99
CA TRP A 805 -10.87 0.99 -44.84
C TRP A 805 -10.66 0.22 -43.54
N VAL A 806 -11.46 -0.84 -43.27
CA VAL A 806 -11.30 -1.70 -42.09
C VAL A 806 -9.91 -2.35 -42.10
N ILE A 807 -9.46 -2.84 -43.26
CA ILE A 807 -8.14 -3.48 -43.40
C ILE A 807 -7.01 -2.52 -43.06
N ALA A 808 -7.11 -1.26 -43.52
CA ALA A 808 -6.11 -0.24 -43.26
C ALA A 808 -6.09 0.21 -41.80
N ASN A 809 -7.26 0.39 -41.18
CA ASN A 809 -7.37 1.19 -39.95
C ASN A 809 -7.62 0.38 -38.67
N LEU A 810 -8.15 -0.84 -38.74
CA LEU A 810 -8.66 -1.53 -37.56
C LEU A 810 -7.90 -2.81 -37.17
N PRO A 811 -7.87 -3.16 -35.86
CA PRO A 811 -7.24 -4.37 -35.34
C PRO A 811 -8.22 -5.56 -35.30
N PHE A 812 -8.59 -6.09 -36.47
CA PHE A 812 -9.50 -7.23 -36.60
C PHE A 812 -8.75 -8.58 -36.64
N ASP A 813 -9.40 -9.66 -36.23
CA ASP A 813 -8.86 -11.00 -36.40
C ASP A 813 -9.06 -11.49 -37.84
N ARG A 814 -10.31 -11.58 -38.29
CA ARG A 814 -10.63 -12.01 -39.66
C ARG A 814 -11.71 -11.18 -40.32
N LEU A 815 -11.52 -10.95 -41.62
CA LEU A 815 -12.49 -10.31 -42.50
C LEU A 815 -12.79 -11.25 -43.68
N TYR A 816 -14.06 -11.55 -43.93
CA TYR A 816 -14.49 -12.22 -45.16
C TYR A 816 -15.40 -11.31 -45.97
N PHE A 817 -14.95 -10.97 -47.17
CA PHE A 817 -15.65 -10.13 -48.13
C PHE A 817 -16.43 -10.99 -49.12
N TYR A 818 -17.76 -10.80 -49.16
CA TYR A 818 -18.68 -11.59 -49.99
C TYR A 818 -19.08 -10.92 -51.31
N GLY A 819 -18.87 -9.61 -51.45
CA GLY A 819 -19.22 -8.81 -52.63
C GLY A 819 -19.57 -7.36 -52.26
N ASP A 820 -19.61 -6.48 -53.26
CA ASP A 820 -19.68 -5.03 -53.09
C ASP A 820 -21.03 -4.57 -52.48
N ASP A 821 -22.12 -5.32 -52.71
CA ASP A 821 -23.46 -5.07 -52.14
C ASP A 821 -23.88 -6.14 -51.10
N ARG A 822 -22.89 -6.80 -50.48
CA ARG A 822 -23.15 -7.90 -49.54
C ARG A 822 -22.53 -7.61 -48.17
N PRO A 823 -23.09 -8.19 -47.09
CA PRO A 823 -22.50 -8.05 -45.76
C PRO A 823 -21.03 -8.45 -45.72
N ILE A 824 -20.27 -7.86 -44.81
CA ILE A 824 -18.92 -8.27 -44.46
C ILE A 824 -18.98 -9.09 -43.19
N HIS A 825 -18.32 -10.24 -43.17
CA HIS A 825 -18.02 -10.93 -41.92
C HIS A 825 -16.79 -10.32 -41.29
N LEU A 826 -16.88 -9.95 -40.02
CA LEU A 826 -15.81 -9.35 -39.26
C LEU A 826 -15.74 -9.94 -37.85
N SER A 827 -14.53 -10.19 -37.37
CA SER A 827 -14.29 -10.83 -36.07
C SER A 827 -13.16 -10.20 -35.29
N VAL A 828 -13.26 -10.30 -33.96
CA VAL A 828 -12.18 -10.10 -33.00
C VAL A 828 -11.77 -11.44 -32.40
N GLY A 829 -10.52 -11.54 -31.97
CA GLY A 829 -10.02 -12.73 -31.31
C GLY A 829 -8.61 -12.51 -30.77
N PRO A 830 -8.16 -13.36 -29.82
CA PRO A 830 -6.87 -13.23 -29.15
C PRO A 830 -5.67 -13.28 -30.10
N GLN A 831 -5.83 -13.86 -31.30
CA GLN A 831 -4.76 -13.93 -32.30
C GLN A 831 -4.57 -12.61 -33.05
N ASN A 832 -5.62 -11.78 -33.17
CA ASN A 832 -5.63 -10.53 -33.93
C ASN A 832 -4.89 -10.65 -35.28
N SER A 833 -5.22 -11.69 -36.05
CA SER A 833 -4.41 -12.12 -37.20
C SER A 833 -4.44 -11.18 -38.41
N ARG A 834 -5.35 -10.18 -38.42
CA ARG A 834 -5.60 -9.25 -39.54
C ARG A 834 -5.75 -9.96 -40.88
N ALA A 835 -6.34 -11.16 -40.86
CA ALA A 835 -6.43 -12.02 -42.03
C ALA A 835 -7.69 -11.69 -42.84
N ALA A 836 -7.52 -11.10 -44.02
CA ALA A 836 -8.62 -10.73 -44.92
C ALA A 836 -8.74 -11.70 -46.11
N PHE A 837 -9.97 -12.10 -46.42
CA PHE A 837 -10.27 -13.04 -47.50
C PHE A 837 -11.41 -12.52 -48.38
N ARG A 838 -11.31 -12.74 -49.69
CA ARG A 838 -12.41 -12.62 -50.64
C ARG A 838 -12.99 -14.00 -50.92
N LEU A 839 -14.30 -14.15 -50.79
CA LEU A 839 -14.98 -15.39 -51.16
C LEU A 839 -15.26 -15.42 -52.66
N GLN A 840 -14.75 -16.46 -53.34
CA GLN A 840 -14.98 -16.67 -54.77
C GLN A 840 -15.72 -17.98 -55.01
N LYS A 841 -16.70 -17.96 -55.93
CA LYS A 841 -17.34 -19.19 -56.41
C LYS A 841 -16.38 -19.90 -57.36
N THR A 842 -16.15 -21.17 -57.09
CA THR A 842 -15.43 -22.07 -57.99
C THR A 842 -16.34 -22.54 -59.12
N SER A 843 -15.75 -23.12 -60.17
CA SER A 843 -16.47 -23.70 -61.31
C SER A 843 -17.44 -24.82 -60.92
N SER A 844 -17.26 -25.45 -59.76
CA SER A 844 -18.19 -26.45 -59.20
C SER A 844 -19.32 -25.85 -58.36
N GLY A 845 -19.41 -24.52 -58.25
CA GLY A 845 -20.41 -23.81 -57.45
C GLY A 845 -20.07 -23.68 -55.96
N ALA A 846 -18.97 -24.29 -55.49
CA ALA A 846 -18.51 -24.16 -54.11
C ALA A 846 -17.79 -22.82 -53.88
N THR A 847 -18.01 -22.19 -52.72
CA THR A 847 -17.37 -20.91 -52.37
C THR A 847 -16.09 -21.15 -51.57
N VAL A 848 -14.95 -20.60 -52.00
CA VAL A 848 -13.65 -20.80 -51.36
C VAL A 848 -13.02 -19.45 -51.00
N PRO A 849 -12.43 -19.29 -49.79
CA PRO A 849 -11.71 -18.09 -49.42
C PRO A 849 -10.37 -17.99 -50.15
N ARG A 850 -10.10 -16.84 -50.77
CA ARG A 850 -8.79 -16.45 -51.31
C ARG A 850 -8.27 -15.23 -50.54
N PRO A 851 -6.95 -15.05 -50.37
CA PRO A 851 -6.40 -13.84 -49.78
C PRO A 851 -6.99 -12.59 -50.44
N TYR A 852 -7.44 -11.64 -49.64
CA TYR A 852 -7.98 -10.41 -50.14
C TYR A 852 -6.83 -9.53 -50.66
N VAL A 853 -6.96 -9.07 -51.91
CA VAL A 853 -6.06 -8.08 -52.51
C VAL A 853 -6.88 -6.81 -52.69
N ALA A 854 -6.42 -5.73 -52.04
CA ALA A 854 -7.00 -4.40 -52.20
C ALA A 854 -6.93 -3.99 -53.68
N GLY A 855 -7.96 -3.31 -54.16
CA GLY A 855 -7.92 -2.70 -55.50
C GLY A 855 -6.86 -1.59 -55.56
N PRO A 856 -6.40 -1.21 -56.76
CA PRO A 856 -5.62 0.02 -56.92
C PRO A 856 -6.40 1.26 -56.50
#